data_AF-A0A225DPJ6-F1
#
_entry.id   AF-A0A225DPJ6-F1
#
_cell.length_a   1.000
_cell.length_b   1.000
_cell.length_c   1.000
_cell.angle_alpha   90.00
_cell.angle_beta   90.00
_cell.angle_gamma   90.00
#
_symmetry.space_group_name_H-M   'P 1'
#
loop_
_entity.id
_entity.type
_entity.pdbx_description
1 polymer ?
#
loop_
_entity_poly.entity_id
_entity_poly.type
_entity_poly.pdbx_seq_one_letter_code
_entity_poly.pdbx_strand_id
1 'polypeptide(L)'
;MPDHSLSAIAAGRPDPLGQTADADLLARFAATGDGTAFELLVWRYQRLVYGVCLRVLGHAHDAEDAAQAAFLVLARRADGVRRPAALGGWLARVAYRCAVRVRTRRPDDMPPLPDVPATAFDADAAELSAALDDELNHLPDKYRVALVLCCLQGMTYQQAARLLGCPLGTLSGWVTRGKDLLRARLVRRGITLSAAGWSAYLAEVAAGAADTVASVAGVTRAALGFACQESVTPSARAISIANGVLRMMTLKTVAAATLAGVVAMVGLVGAVALAAAPRAGEPKDKPPTPSAVRPIGKEKTDVERLQGEWIFDAAEMPGIESATSALPWVWESRWIFKGDEVLLTKFAIPYSPGPHIVPELKAGFKIDPTKSPKTIDLTRTEPVVKLLDPTRADGLIQGIYQFLDNDTVRVCLESRMVEDHQRPTTFDIKGRKDRILFTIKRSRKPGTPTPKDATIEVFGPDAKPVEGAVVSTMIMTQLGEKEPTATSPTKTGAGGTATVPVNSGTYGHLFVRSAERKLAGFVICTPASLVNSGRPTVTLMPECRVPGSIVCSQLSASAPTLRWTSVSILRDDYEYGRFISSNGHFDFPVPPGKYTLLADGTYYTRTRKEVTVAAGQTELAFDRFDVPANDLGKLIGKPAPPLKNIKGWKGDPVSLTDLKGKTVLLMFWVDFHAKIGSYSADWMAQLHDFYNLYKDRGLEVIVVVVDRDKTIDTAEGFATRVKENAKTLKRSPDALTFPFRVALLHNDPKFAGRNGLVVGCETMADYGVSYPIFPVLIDKKGNVAGQMYPRDVMPTEEHDFLEKILGGK
;
A
#
# COMPACT_ATOMS: atom_id res chain seq x y z
N MET A 1 50.82 24.04 0.64
CA MET A 1 50.40 22.73 0.10
C MET A 1 48.98 22.47 0.60
N PRO A 2 47.97 22.46 -0.28
CA PRO A 2 46.60 22.09 0.08
C PRO A 2 46.36 20.62 -0.29
N ASP A 3 46.15 19.75 0.70
CA ASP A 3 45.83 18.33 0.48
C ASP A 3 44.66 17.87 1.36
N HIS A 4 43.59 18.67 1.40
CA HIS A 4 42.42 18.39 2.25
C HIS A 4 41.11 18.16 1.49
N SER A 5 41.12 18.11 0.15
CA SER A 5 39.90 17.87 -0.64
C SER A 5 39.78 16.44 -1.17
N LEU A 6 40.89 15.76 -1.46
CA LEU A 6 40.87 14.37 -1.97
C LEU A 6 40.70 13.32 -0.85
N SER A 7 41.22 13.59 0.35
CA SER A 7 41.12 12.68 1.50
C SER A 7 39.72 12.60 2.10
N ALA A 8 38.89 13.64 1.94
CA ALA A 8 37.53 13.67 2.47
C ALA A 8 36.53 12.87 1.60
N ILE A 9 36.75 12.79 0.29
CA ILE A 9 35.86 12.10 -0.67
C ILE A 9 36.21 10.60 -0.73
N ALA A 10 37.49 10.22 -0.58
CA ALA A 10 37.91 8.82 -0.48
C ALA A 10 37.44 8.13 0.82
N ALA A 11 37.10 8.89 1.87
CA ALA A 11 36.68 8.37 3.17
C ALA A 11 35.18 8.05 3.29
N GLY A 12 34.40 8.11 2.21
CA GLY A 12 33.00 7.67 2.21
C GLY A 12 32.08 8.42 3.18
N ARG A 13 32.39 9.67 3.54
CA ARG A 13 31.46 10.49 4.34
C ARG A 13 30.31 10.97 3.45
N PRO A 14 29.05 10.66 3.78
CA PRO A 14 27.90 11.27 3.14
C PRO A 14 27.90 12.77 3.42
N ASP A 15 27.39 13.55 2.48
CA ASP A 15 26.81 14.88 2.70
C ASP A 15 26.18 14.92 4.10
N PRO A 16 26.72 15.70 5.07
CA PRO A 16 26.09 15.83 6.35
C PRO A 16 24.82 16.66 6.11
N LEU A 17 23.71 15.94 5.88
CA LEU A 17 22.32 16.37 5.98
C LEU A 17 21.68 17.10 4.79
N GLY A 18 22.22 17.10 3.57
CA GLY A 18 21.48 17.66 2.42
C GLY A 18 21.02 19.11 2.64
N GLN A 19 21.77 19.86 3.45
CA GLN A 19 21.33 21.15 4.02
C GLN A 19 21.39 22.29 3.00
N THR A 20 22.21 22.15 1.96
CA THR A 20 22.32 23.17 0.90
C THR A 20 21.42 22.80 -0.28
N ALA A 21 20.44 23.67 -0.56
CA ALA A 21 19.51 23.48 -1.66
C ALA A 21 20.24 23.59 -3.01
N ASP A 22 19.78 22.82 -4.00
CA ASP A 22 20.38 22.83 -5.34
C ASP A 22 20.33 24.21 -6.01
N ALA A 23 19.37 25.05 -5.61
CA ALA A 23 19.27 26.44 -6.04
C ALA A 23 20.49 27.26 -5.58
N ASP A 24 20.96 27.04 -4.35
CA ASP A 24 22.08 27.77 -3.77
C ASP A 24 23.41 27.29 -4.37
N LEU A 25 23.55 25.98 -4.60
CA LEU A 25 24.71 25.41 -5.29
C LEU A 25 24.80 25.93 -6.74
N LEU A 26 23.67 25.98 -7.44
CA LEU A 26 23.62 26.51 -8.80
C LEU A 26 23.91 28.01 -8.84
N ALA A 27 23.38 28.78 -7.89
CA ALA A 27 23.61 30.23 -7.80
C ALA A 27 25.08 30.55 -7.49
N ARG A 28 25.72 29.79 -6.59
CA ARG A 28 27.16 29.91 -6.31
C ARG A 28 28.00 29.64 -7.55
N PHE A 29 27.72 28.53 -8.25
CA PHE A 29 28.43 28.21 -9.49
C PHE A 29 28.22 29.27 -10.58
N ALA A 30 26.99 29.74 -10.77
CA ALA A 30 26.63 30.82 -11.69
C ALA A 30 27.37 32.13 -11.41
N ALA A 31 27.44 32.55 -10.14
CA ALA A 31 27.99 33.84 -9.76
C ALA A 31 29.52 33.87 -9.74
N THR A 32 30.19 32.80 -9.31
CA THR A 32 31.64 32.81 -9.02
C THR A 32 32.42 31.72 -9.74
N GLY A 33 31.77 30.83 -10.49
CA GLY A 33 32.43 29.66 -11.08
C GLY A 33 32.87 28.62 -10.05
N ASP A 34 32.22 28.56 -8.88
CA ASP A 34 32.54 27.66 -7.78
C ASP A 34 32.51 26.18 -8.20
N GLY A 35 33.69 25.62 -8.49
CA GLY A 35 33.86 24.24 -8.93
C GLY A 35 33.40 23.20 -7.91
N THR A 36 33.48 23.50 -6.61
CA THR A 36 33.00 22.60 -5.54
C THR A 36 31.46 22.55 -5.52
N ALA A 37 30.80 23.68 -5.74
CA ALA A 37 29.34 23.72 -5.87
C ALA A 37 28.87 22.92 -7.11
N PHE A 38 29.58 23.04 -8.24
CA PHE A 38 29.29 22.25 -9.43
C PHE A 38 29.55 20.76 -9.24
N GLU A 39 30.62 20.41 -8.52
CA GLU A 39 30.96 19.02 -8.19
C GLU A 39 29.85 18.31 -7.43
N LEU A 40 29.31 18.97 -6.40
CA LEU A 40 28.18 18.45 -5.64
C LEU A 40 26.93 18.27 -6.52
N LEU A 41 26.68 19.18 -7.47
CA LEU A 41 25.58 19.04 -8.43
C LEU A 41 25.79 17.86 -9.37
N VAL A 42 26.99 17.68 -9.91
CA VAL A 42 27.33 16.51 -10.76
C VAL A 42 27.16 15.23 -9.94
N TRP A 43 27.68 15.18 -8.72
CA TRP A 43 27.60 14.00 -7.86
C TRP A 43 26.14 13.61 -7.54
N ARG A 44 25.28 14.60 -7.26
CA ARG A 44 23.84 14.39 -6.99
C ARG A 44 23.07 13.91 -8.22
N TYR A 45 23.41 14.39 -9.42
CA TYR A 45 22.58 14.20 -10.62
C TYR A 45 23.17 13.24 -11.67
N GLN A 46 24.41 12.79 -11.53
CA GLN A 46 25.10 11.92 -12.50
C GLN A 46 24.33 10.63 -12.82
N ARG A 47 23.74 9.98 -11.81
CA ARG A 47 22.96 8.75 -11.99
C ARG A 47 21.70 8.99 -12.81
N LEU A 48 20.99 10.09 -12.53
CA LEU A 48 19.80 10.49 -13.27
C LEU A 48 20.15 10.80 -14.73
N VAL A 49 21.17 11.62 -14.95
CA VAL A 49 21.58 12.07 -16.28
C VAL A 49 22.07 10.89 -17.12
N TYR A 50 22.94 10.03 -16.56
CA TYR A 50 23.42 8.84 -17.24
C TYR A 50 22.31 7.85 -17.54
N GLY A 51 21.42 7.58 -16.58
CA GLY A 51 20.28 6.68 -16.77
C GLY A 51 19.33 7.13 -17.88
N VAL A 52 19.12 8.44 -18.04
CA VAL A 52 18.35 9.01 -19.15
C VAL A 52 19.07 8.81 -20.49
N CYS A 53 20.38 9.04 -20.54
CA CYS A 53 21.16 8.90 -21.78
C CYS A 53 21.30 7.44 -22.23
N LEU A 54 21.57 6.52 -21.29
CA LEU A 54 21.70 5.08 -21.54
C LEU A 54 20.42 4.49 -22.11
N ARG A 55 19.28 4.91 -21.57
CA ARG A 55 17.96 4.46 -22.04
C ARG A 55 17.69 4.86 -23.49
N VAL A 56 18.09 6.07 -23.90
CA VAL A 56 17.82 6.60 -25.25
C VAL A 56 18.79 6.03 -26.30
N LEU A 57 19.99 5.65 -25.88
CA LEU A 57 21.08 5.28 -26.79
C LEU A 57 21.41 3.79 -26.80
N GLY A 58 21.03 3.04 -25.77
CA GLY A 58 21.29 1.60 -25.64
C GLY A 58 22.77 1.20 -25.60
N HIS A 59 23.68 2.17 -25.65
CA HIS A 59 25.12 1.96 -25.78
C HIS A 59 25.89 2.83 -24.77
N ALA A 60 26.70 2.19 -23.92
CA ALA A 60 27.32 2.83 -22.77
C ALA A 60 28.21 4.03 -23.14
N HIS A 61 29.07 3.91 -24.15
CA HIS A 61 29.94 5.01 -24.58
C HIS A 61 29.18 6.21 -25.15
N ASP A 62 28.14 5.97 -25.96
CA ASP A 62 27.28 7.04 -26.48
C ASP A 62 26.51 7.72 -25.34
N ALA A 63 26.08 6.94 -24.34
CA ALA A 63 25.39 7.43 -23.16
C ALA A 63 26.29 8.30 -22.27
N GLU A 64 27.57 7.91 -22.11
CA GLU A 64 28.59 8.70 -21.41
C GLU A 64 28.81 10.04 -22.10
N ASP A 65 29.01 10.04 -23.43
CA ASP A 65 29.18 11.27 -24.22
C ASP A 65 27.97 12.21 -24.12
N ALA A 66 26.75 11.67 -24.15
CA ALA A 66 25.53 12.44 -24.01
C ALA A 66 25.32 12.97 -22.58
N ALA A 67 25.72 12.19 -21.57
CA ALA A 67 25.65 12.59 -20.16
C ALA A 67 26.66 13.71 -19.86
N GLN A 68 27.90 13.58 -20.35
CA GLN A 68 28.91 14.63 -20.30
C GLN A 68 28.39 15.91 -20.98
N ALA A 69 27.83 15.79 -22.19
CA ALA A 69 27.25 16.92 -22.91
C ALA A 69 26.14 17.63 -22.11
N ALA A 70 25.33 16.89 -21.33
CA ALA A 70 24.27 17.49 -20.52
C ALA A 70 24.81 18.36 -19.38
N PHE A 71 25.87 17.91 -18.70
CA PHE A 71 26.54 18.72 -17.68
C PHE A 71 27.31 19.89 -18.28
N LEU A 72 27.86 19.77 -19.49
CA LEU A 72 28.44 20.92 -20.21
C LEU A 72 27.41 21.98 -20.57
N VAL A 73 26.20 21.56 -20.93
CA VAL A 73 25.09 22.49 -21.17
C VAL A 73 24.69 23.17 -19.86
N LEU A 74 24.68 22.47 -18.72
CA LEU A 74 24.47 23.08 -17.40
C LEU A 74 25.55 24.12 -17.10
N ALA A 75 26.82 23.76 -17.25
CA ALA A 75 27.95 24.65 -16.98
C ALA A 75 27.86 25.97 -17.76
N ARG A 76 27.39 25.92 -19.02
CA ARG A 76 27.28 27.07 -19.91
C ARG A 76 25.96 27.84 -19.81
N ARG A 77 24.97 27.32 -19.07
CA ARG A 77 23.62 27.90 -18.97
C ARG A 77 23.12 27.97 -17.52
N ALA A 78 24.02 27.95 -16.55
CA ALA A 78 23.68 28.02 -15.13
C ALA A 78 22.76 29.24 -14.85
N ASP A 79 23.11 30.41 -15.39
CA ASP A 79 22.33 31.67 -15.28
C ASP A 79 20.97 31.64 -16.00
N GLY A 80 20.79 30.72 -16.94
CA GLY A 80 19.58 30.59 -17.76
C GLY A 80 18.51 29.69 -17.16
N VAL A 81 18.77 29.04 -16.02
CA VAL A 81 17.83 28.11 -15.38
C VAL A 81 16.78 28.90 -14.59
N ARG A 82 15.65 29.22 -15.25
CA ARG A 82 14.54 30.03 -14.69
C ARG A 82 13.91 29.52 -13.39
N ARG A 83 14.11 28.25 -13.04
CA ARG A 83 13.60 27.63 -11.79
C ARG A 83 14.71 26.76 -11.17
N PRO A 84 15.65 27.36 -10.43
CA PRO A 84 16.78 26.64 -9.82
C PRO A 84 16.33 25.50 -8.88
N ALA A 85 15.20 25.67 -8.19
CA ALA A 85 14.59 24.64 -7.34
C ALA A 85 14.06 23.39 -8.09
N ALA A 86 14.02 23.42 -9.44
CA ALA A 86 13.61 22.29 -10.29
C ALA A 86 14.77 21.82 -11.20
N LEU A 87 16.02 21.99 -10.74
CA LEU A 87 17.24 21.69 -11.50
C LEU A 87 17.27 20.25 -12.04
N GLY A 88 16.90 19.26 -11.23
CA GLY A 88 16.88 17.86 -11.68
C GLY A 88 15.94 17.59 -12.85
N GLY A 89 14.75 18.22 -12.87
CA GLY A 89 13.82 18.14 -14.01
C GLY A 89 14.34 18.85 -15.27
N TRP A 90 15.11 19.92 -15.09
CA TRP A 90 15.80 20.60 -16.20
C TRP A 90 16.94 19.73 -16.77
N LEU A 91 17.77 19.15 -15.90
CA LEU A 91 18.88 18.27 -16.26
C LEU A 91 18.41 17.00 -16.99
N ALA A 92 17.34 16.35 -16.52
CA ALA A 92 16.75 15.20 -17.21
C ALA A 92 16.30 15.56 -18.64
N ARG A 93 15.74 16.76 -18.85
CA ARG A 93 15.32 17.24 -20.17
C ARG A 93 16.50 17.53 -21.09
N VAL A 94 17.58 18.09 -20.54
CA VAL A 94 18.81 18.37 -21.29
C VAL A 94 19.52 17.06 -21.65
N ALA A 95 19.65 16.12 -20.72
CA ALA A 95 20.21 14.78 -20.94
C ALA A 95 19.52 14.04 -22.09
N TYR A 96 18.19 14.05 -22.10
CA TYR A 96 17.40 13.48 -23.19
C TYR A 96 17.68 14.16 -24.54
N ARG A 97 17.78 15.50 -24.59
CA ARG A 97 18.09 16.22 -25.84
C ARG A 97 19.49 15.93 -26.36
N CYS A 98 20.46 15.78 -25.46
CA CYS A 98 21.81 15.34 -25.80
C CYS A 98 21.77 13.93 -26.41
N ALA A 99 21.05 13.01 -25.78
CA ALA A 99 20.96 11.63 -26.23
C ALA A 99 20.23 11.49 -27.60
N VAL A 100 19.10 12.16 -27.79
CA VAL A 100 18.39 12.17 -29.09
C VAL A 100 19.28 12.73 -30.21
N ARG A 101 20.10 13.75 -29.92
CA ARG A 101 21.02 14.32 -30.91
C ARG A 101 22.13 13.35 -31.31
N VAL A 102 22.59 12.50 -30.40
CA VAL A 102 23.54 11.42 -30.73
C VAL A 102 22.86 10.39 -31.63
N ARG A 103 21.62 10.01 -31.32
CA ARG A 103 20.83 9.07 -32.12
C ARG A 103 20.57 9.56 -33.55
N THR A 104 20.20 10.84 -33.73
CA THR A 104 19.86 11.40 -35.05
C THR A 104 21.07 11.75 -35.93
N ARG A 105 22.30 11.58 -35.43
CA ARG A 105 23.56 11.84 -36.17
C ARG A 105 24.26 10.56 -36.64
N ARG A 106 23.66 9.38 -36.47
CA ARG A 106 24.16 8.14 -37.07
C ARG A 106 23.82 8.14 -38.58
N PRO A 107 24.82 8.06 -39.49
CA PRO A 107 24.57 7.76 -40.89
C PRO A 107 24.29 6.26 -41.04
N ASP A 108 23.19 5.95 -41.72
CA ASP A 108 22.75 4.64 -42.27
C ASP A 108 22.61 3.42 -41.33
N ASP A 109 21.34 3.05 -41.09
CA ASP A 109 20.85 1.69 -41.37
C ASP A 109 19.33 1.74 -41.63
N MET A 110 18.95 1.82 -42.92
CA MET A 110 17.60 1.53 -43.42
C MET A 110 17.69 1.22 -44.92
N PRO A 111 17.44 -0.03 -45.36
CA PRO A 111 16.97 -0.32 -46.70
C PRO A 111 15.42 -0.34 -46.76
N PRO A 112 14.82 -0.02 -47.91
CA PRO A 112 13.37 0.13 -48.06
C PRO A 112 12.62 -1.22 -48.18
N LEU A 113 11.33 -1.17 -47.82
CA LEU A 113 10.32 -2.24 -47.81
C LEU A 113 10.11 -2.96 -49.16
N PRO A 114 9.82 -4.28 -49.12
CA PRO A 114 8.86 -4.92 -50.02
C PRO A 114 7.55 -5.30 -49.27
N ASP A 115 6.43 -5.23 -50.00
CA ASP A 115 5.08 -5.60 -49.53
C ASP A 115 4.86 -7.13 -49.40
N VAL A 116 3.77 -7.48 -48.66
CA VAL A 116 2.98 -8.76 -48.62
C VAL A 116 3.27 -9.73 -47.44
N PRO A 117 2.28 -10.42 -46.80
CA PRO A 117 0.96 -10.07 -46.25
C PRO A 117 0.81 -10.44 -44.73
N ALA A 118 -0.37 -10.23 -44.14
CA ALA A 118 -0.67 -10.47 -42.72
C ALA A 118 -0.54 -11.93 -42.24
N THR A 119 0.20 -12.16 -41.14
CA THR A 119 -0.02 -13.22 -40.13
C THR A 119 0.57 -12.82 -38.77
N ALA A 120 -0.12 -13.14 -37.67
CA ALA A 120 0.31 -12.90 -36.30
C ALA A 120 1.49 -13.77 -35.87
N PHE A 121 2.53 -13.22 -35.21
CA PHE A 121 3.35 -13.82 -34.12
C PHE A 121 4.44 -12.84 -33.63
N ASP A 122 4.82 -12.99 -32.35
CA ASP A 122 5.99 -12.51 -31.59
C ASP A 122 6.85 -11.35 -32.16
N ALA A 123 6.69 -10.15 -31.58
CA ALA A 123 7.64 -9.06 -31.77
C ALA A 123 8.91 -9.32 -30.93
N ASP A 124 10.08 -9.31 -31.58
CA ASP A 124 11.38 -9.33 -30.92
C ASP A 124 11.46 -8.21 -29.86
N ALA A 125 12.01 -8.51 -28.68
CA ALA A 125 12.12 -7.54 -27.57
C ALA A 125 12.86 -6.26 -27.97
N ALA A 126 13.78 -6.34 -28.94
CA ALA A 126 14.50 -5.20 -29.50
C ALA A 126 13.62 -4.31 -30.41
N GLU A 127 12.77 -4.91 -31.23
CA GLU A 127 11.85 -4.21 -32.13
C GLU A 127 10.71 -3.53 -31.34
N LEU A 128 10.23 -4.21 -30.30
CA LEU A 128 9.27 -3.65 -29.34
C LEU A 128 9.87 -2.48 -28.53
N SER A 129 11.16 -2.55 -28.18
CA SER A 129 11.89 -1.46 -27.52
C SER A 129 12.03 -0.24 -28.42
N ALA A 130 12.43 -0.44 -29.68
CA ALA A 130 12.58 0.62 -30.66
C ALA A 130 11.23 1.31 -30.95
N ALA A 131 10.15 0.53 -31.11
CA ALA A 131 8.81 1.06 -31.34
C ALA A 131 8.27 1.84 -30.12
N LEU A 132 8.54 1.36 -28.89
CA LEU A 132 8.16 2.05 -27.66
C LEU A 132 8.90 3.38 -27.52
N ASP A 133 10.22 3.37 -27.73
CA ASP A 133 11.03 4.58 -27.63
C ASP A 133 10.61 5.61 -28.67
N ASP A 134 10.30 5.18 -29.90
CA ASP A 134 9.82 6.07 -30.96
C ASP A 134 8.47 6.71 -30.61
N GLU A 135 7.51 5.92 -30.12
CA GLU A 135 6.21 6.43 -29.71
C GLU A 135 6.26 7.29 -28.44
N LEU A 136 7.16 7.00 -27.52
CA LEU A 136 7.46 7.88 -26.38
C LEU A 136 7.95 9.25 -26.86
N ASN A 137 8.80 9.32 -27.89
CA ASN A 137 9.33 10.59 -28.42
C ASN A 137 8.25 11.48 -29.04
N HIS A 138 7.18 10.88 -29.54
CA HIS A 138 6.04 11.59 -30.12
C HIS A 138 5.03 12.10 -29.09
N LEU A 139 5.25 11.83 -27.80
CA LEU A 139 4.42 12.37 -26.73
C LEU A 139 4.84 13.80 -26.35
N PRO A 140 3.88 14.67 -25.98
CA PRO A 140 4.19 15.97 -25.38
C PRO A 140 5.12 15.82 -24.15
N ASP A 141 6.12 16.71 -24.06
CA ASP A 141 7.22 16.65 -23.09
C ASP A 141 6.78 16.38 -21.64
N LYS A 142 5.69 17.00 -21.18
CA LYS A 142 5.19 16.84 -19.81
C LYS A 142 4.72 15.41 -19.50
N TYR A 143 4.18 14.69 -20.48
CA TYR A 143 3.74 13.31 -20.32
C TYR A 143 4.91 12.34 -20.49
N ARG A 144 5.74 12.59 -21.50
CA ARG A 144 6.94 11.79 -21.78
C ARG A 144 7.89 11.75 -20.59
N VAL A 145 8.22 12.91 -20.02
CA VAL A 145 9.13 13.00 -18.86
C VAL A 145 8.53 12.33 -17.62
N ALA A 146 7.21 12.46 -17.41
CA ALA A 146 6.53 11.78 -16.30
C ALA A 146 6.58 10.25 -16.43
N LEU A 147 6.38 9.72 -17.65
CA LEU A 147 6.50 8.29 -17.93
C LEU A 147 7.94 7.79 -17.77
N VAL A 148 8.92 8.54 -18.26
CA VAL A 148 10.34 8.16 -18.14
C VAL A 148 10.73 8.08 -16.66
N LEU A 149 10.42 9.10 -15.86
CA LEU A 149 10.81 9.13 -14.44
C LEU A 149 10.07 8.06 -13.62
N CYS A 150 8.75 7.95 -13.79
CA CYS A 150 7.96 7.06 -12.93
C CYS A 150 7.91 5.61 -13.41
N CYS A 151 7.92 5.37 -14.73
CA CYS A 151 7.70 4.05 -15.30
C CYS A 151 8.97 3.40 -15.83
N LEU A 152 9.99 4.19 -16.25
CA LEU A 152 11.23 3.64 -16.80
C LEU A 152 12.42 3.77 -15.83
N GLN A 153 12.41 4.78 -14.95
CA GLN A 153 13.45 5.02 -13.94
C GLN A 153 13.01 4.60 -12.53
N GLY A 154 11.81 4.04 -12.38
CA GLY A 154 11.30 3.53 -11.09
C GLY A 154 11.11 4.59 -9.99
N MET A 155 11.14 5.88 -10.31
CA MET A 155 10.94 6.92 -9.30
C MET A 155 9.52 6.88 -8.75
N THR A 156 9.39 7.04 -7.43
CA THR A 156 8.07 7.23 -6.82
C THR A 156 7.45 8.52 -7.34
N TYR A 157 6.11 8.57 -7.38
CA TYR A 157 5.42 9.77 -7.85
C TYR A 157 5.76 10.99 -6.98
N GLN A 158 6.04 10.80 -5.69
CA GLN A 158 6.50 11.87 -4.80
C GLN A 158 7.88 12.41 -5.19
N GLN A 159 8.85 11.53 -5.49
CA GLN A 159 10.18 11.93 -5.95
C GLN A 159 10.11 12.64 -7.30
N ALA A 160 9.39 12.07 -8.26
CA ALA A 160 9.23 12.67 -9.58
C ALA A 160 8.43 13.99 -9.54
N ALA A 161 7.45 14.15 -8.64
CA ALA A 161 6.66 15.38 -8.53
C ALA A 161 7.49 16.52 -7.94
N ARG A 162 8.30 16.21 -6.91
CA ARG A 162 9.31 17.13 -6.37
C ARG A 162 10.34 17.51 -7.44
N LEU A 163 10.85 16.52 -8.18
CA LEU A 163 11.84 16.71 -9.24
C LEU A 163 11.32 17.60 -10.38
N LEU A 164 10.03 17.50 -10.70
CA LEU A 164 9.38 18.26 -11.77
C LEU A 164 8.77 19.58 -11.32
N GLY A 165 8.80 19.87 -10.02
CA GLY A 165 8.22 21.09 -9.44
C GLY A 165 6.72 21.21 -9.72
N CYS A 166 5.98 20.09 -9.66
CA CYS A 166 4.54 20.05 -9.87
C CYS A 166 3.82 19.32 -8.72
N PRO A 167 2.53 19.63 -8.46
CA PRO A 167 1.74 18.89 -7.47
C PRO A 167 1.69 17.39 -7.79
N LEU A 168 1.67 16.54 -6.75
CA LEU A 168 1.62 15.08 -6.90
C LEU A 168 0.43 14.63 -7.77
N GLY A 169 -0.74 15.24 -7.59
CA GLY A 169 -1.92 14.98 -8.41
C GLY A 169 -1.73 15.35 -9.88
N THR A 170 -1.00 16.43 -10.16
CA THR A 170 -0.65 16.86 -11.52
C THR A 170 0.28 15.85 -12.19
N LEU A 171 1.30 15.36 -11.47
CA LEU A 171 2.17 14.32 -12.00
C LEU A 171 1.42 13.01 -12.23
N SER A 172 0.59 12.58 -11.28
CA SER A 172 -0.26 11.39 -11.43
C SER A 172 -1.12 11.48 -12.69
N GLY A 173 -1.77 12.64 -12.90
CA GLY A 173 -2.51 12.91 -14.13
C GLY A 173 -1.65 12.92 -15.40
N TRP A 174 -0.39 13.37 -15.34
CA TRP A 174 0.53 13.30 -16.47
C TRP A 174 0.97 11.87 -16.80
N VAL A 175 1.23 11.04 -15.79
CA VAL A 175 1.59 9.63 -15.98
C VAL A 175 0.40 8.88 -16.58
N THR A 176 -0.80 9.02 -16.03
CA THR A 176 -2.01 8.37 -16.55
C THR A 176 -2.29 8.78 -17.98
N ARG A 177 -2.34 10.10 -18.25
CA ARG A 177 -2.59 10.59 -19.61
C ARG A 177 -1.48 10.20 -20.59
N GLY A 178 -0.24 10.14 -20.11
CA GLY A 178 0.89 9.65 -20.89
C GLY A 178 0.73 8.19 -21.30
N LYS A 179 0.33 7.31 -20.36
CA LYS A 179 0.09 5.88 -20.63
C LYS A 179 -1.02 5.70 -21.67
N ASP A 180 -2.10 6.46 -21.56
CA ASP A 180 -3.22 6.41 -22.51
C ASP A 180 -2.78 6.83 -23.93
N LEU A 181 -2.03 7.92 -24.04
CA LEU A 181 -1.53 8.40 -25.33
C LEU A 181 -0.53 7.43 -25.96
N LEU A 182 0.36 6.86 -25.15
CA LEU A 182 1.34 5.87 -25.57
C LEU A 182 0.65 4.58 -26.07
N ARG A 183 -0.35 4.11 -25.31
CA ARG A 183 -1.17 2.95 -25.67
C ARG A 183 -1.92 3.18 -26.98
N ALA A 184 -2.61 4.31 -27.12
CA ALA A 184 -3.37 4.63 -28.34
C ALA A 184 -2.47 4.77 -29.59
N ARG A 185 -1.19 5.06 -29.39
CA ARG A 185 -0.17 5.15 -30.44
C ARG A 185 0.40 3.78 -30.81
N LEU A 186 0.72 2.95 -29.83
CA LEU A 186 1.25 1.60 -30.08
C LEU A 186 0.19 0.66 -30.68
N VAL A 187 -1.08 0.81 -30.30
CA VAL A 187 -2.21 0.13 -30.96
C VAL A 187 -2.32 0.49 -32.44
N ARG A 188 -2.01 1.75 -32.82
CA ARG A 188 -2.00 2.17 -34.23
C ARG A 188 -0.84 1.56 -35.04
N ARG A 189 0.20 1.04 -34.38
CA ARG A 189 1.28 0.25 -35.00
C ARG A 189 1.01 -1.26 -35.00
N GLY A 190 -0.18 -1.70 -34.59
CA GLY A 190 -0.52 -3.13 -34.48
C GLY A 190 0.02 -3.81 -33.21
N ILE A 191 0.61 -3.06 -32.28
CA ILE A 191 1.13 -3.59 -31.02
C ILE A 191 0.03 -3.54 -29.95
N THR A 192 -0.56 -4.69 -29.64
CA THR A 192 -1.60 -4.83 -28.60
C THR A 192 -1.08 -5.59 -27.40
N LEU A 193 -0.63 -4.87 -26.37
CA LEU A 193 -0.29 -5.47 -25.06
C LEU A 193 -1.50 -5.44 -24.11
N SER A 194 -1.70 -6.53 -23.36
CA SER A 194 -2.65 -6.58 -22.24
C SER A 194 -2.21 -5.62 -21.12
N ALA A 195 -3.12 -5.17 -20.25
CA ALA A 195 -2.77 -4.26 -19.14
C ALA A 195 -1.68 -4.82 -18.20
N ALA A 196 -1.62 -6.14 -18.06
CA ALA A 196 -0.56 -6.85 -17.35
C ALA A 196 0.75 -6.89 -18.17
N GLY A 197 0.67 -7.14 -19.48
CA GLY A 197 1.82 -7.06 -20.40
C GLY A 197 2.48 -5.69 -20.41
N TRP A 198 1.70 -4.61 -20.32
CA TRP A 198 2.23 -3.24 -20.15
C TRP A 198 3.04 -3.07 -18.85
N SER A 199 2.57 -3.66 -17.75
CA SER A 199 3.19 -3.49 -16.45
C SER A 199 4.45 -4.34 -16.30
N ALA A 200 4.42 -5.57 -16.84
CA ALA A 200 5.57 -6.47 -16.88
C ALA A 200 6.68 -5.94 -17.79
N TYR A 201 6.33 -5.47 -18.99
CA TYR A 201 7.29 -4.91 -19.93
C TYR A 201 7.95 -3.63 -19.38
N LEU A 202 7.19 -2.71 -18.77
CA LEU A 202 7.76 -1.51 -18.14
C LEU A 202 8.64 -1.85 -16.93
N ALA A 203 8.35 -2.92 -16.19
CA ALA A 203 9.17 -3.39 -15.08
C ALA A 203 10.48 -4.05 -15.53
N GLU A 204 10.45 -4.84 -16.61
CA GLU A 204 11.63 -5.44 -17.25
C GLU A 204 12.57 -4.38 -17.85
N VAL A 205 11.97 -3.36 -18.48
CA VAL A 205 12.64 -2.15 -18.93
C VAL A 205 13.30 -1.37 -17.78
N ALA A 206 12.65 -1.28 -16.62
CA ALA A 206 13.22 -0.63 -15.44
C ALA A 206 14.35 -1.45 -14.79
N ALA A 207 14.32 -2.79 -14.92
CA ALA A 207 15.31 -3.71 -14.35
C ALA A 207 16.67 -3.67 -15.08
N GLY A 208 16.69 -3.40 -16.39
CA GLY A 208 17.92 -3.26 -17.18
C GLY A 208 18.79 -2.02 -16.85
N ALA A 209 18.38 -1.19 -15.90
CA ALA A 209 19.12 0.00 -15.47
C ALA A 209 20.12 -0.26 -14.31
N ALA A 210 20.16 -1.48 -13.77
CA ALA A 210 20.92 -1.83 -12.57
C ALA A 210 22.44 -2.02 -12.77
N ASP A 211 22.92 -2.24 -14.00
CA ASP A 211 24.35 -2.48 -14.30
C ASP A 211 25.17 -1.18 -14.48
N THR A 212 25.03 -0.24 -13.53
CA THR A 212 25.49 1.16 -13.64
C THR A 212 26.53 1.58 -12.59
N VAL A 213 27.61 0.80 -12.42
CA VAL A 213 28.68 1.16 -11.45
C VAL A 213 30.00 1.57 -12.12
N ALA A 214 30.40 0.96 -13.24
CA ALA A 214 31.68 1.27 -13.89
C ALA A 214 31.68 2.57 -14.73
N SER A 215 30.53 2.98 -15.26
CA SER A 215 30.38 4.10 -16.21
C SER A 215 30.17 5.48 -15.56
N VAL A 216 29.65 5.51 -14.33
CA VAL A 216 29.33 6.76 -13.62
C VAL A 216 30.60 7.58 -13.35
N ALA A 217 31.73 6.93 -13.06
CA ALA A 217 33.01 7.59 -12.77
C ALA A 217 33.59 8.38 -13.97
N GLY A 218 33.34 7.94 -15.22
CA GLY A 218 33.78 8.64 -16.43
C GLY A 218 33.04 9.96 -16.65
N VAL A 219 31.72 9.96 -16.36
CA VAL A 219 30.86 11.15 -16.44
C VAL A 219 31.23 12.17 -15.36
N THR A 220 31.51 11.73 -14.13
CA THR A 220 31.95 12.61 -13.04
C THR A 220 33.26 13.32 -13.40
N ARG A 221 34.28 12.56 -13.84
CA ARG A 221 35.63 13.09 -14.10
C ARG A 221 35.65 14.13 -15.21
N ALA A 222 34.90 13.92 -16.29
CA ALA A 222 34.84 14.85 -17.43
C ALA A 222 34.02 16.12 -17.13
N ALA A 223 32.95 16.00 -16.33
CA ALA A 223 32.15 17.17 -15.92
C ALA A 223 32.92 18.08 -14.94
N LEU A 224 33.71 17.49 -14.04
CA LEU A 224 34.57 18.21 -13.10
C LEU A 224 35.73 18.93 -13.78
N GLY A 225 36.45 18.24 -14.67
CA GLY A 225 37.59 18.84 -15.38
C GLY A 225 37.23 20.10 -16.18
N PHE A 226 36.04 20.14 -16.79
CA PHE A 226 35.54 21.31 -17.51
C PHE A 226 35.15 22.49 -16.60
N ALA A 227 34.52 22.22 -15.46
CA ALA A 227 34.03 23.27 -14.56
C ALA A 227 35.14 23.87 -13.68
N CYS A 228 36.15 23.07 -13.33
CA CYS A 228 37.26 23.48 -12.46
C CYS A 228 38.50 23.99 -13.22
N GLN A 229 38.46 24.11 -14.55
CA GLN A 229 39.60 24.48 -15.42
C GLN A 229 40.85 23.59 -15.22
N GLU A 230 40.66 22.30 -14.94
CA GLU A 230 41.75 21.32 -14.83
C GLU A 230 42.05 20.65 -16.19
N SER A 231 43.20 19.97 -16.31
CA SER A 231 43.75 19.40 -17.56
C SER A 231 42.97 18.21 -18.16
N VAL A 232 41.80 17.86 -17.61
CA VAL A 232 40.92 16.81 -18.14
C VAL A 232 39.79 17.43 -18.95
N THR A 233 39.85 17.29 -20.27
CA THR A 233 38.85 17.86 -21.19
C THR A 233 37.73 16.86 -21.51
N PRO A 234 36.47 17.31 -21.62
CA PRO A 234 35.37 16.48 -22.12
C PRO A 234 35.66 15.95 -23.52
N SER A 235 35.03 14.82 -23.90
CA SER A 235 35.22 14.28 -25.24
C SER A 235 34.82 15.30 -26.33
N ALA A 236 35.54 15.31 -27.46
CA ALA A 236 35.22 16.19 -28.59
C ALA A 236 33.77 15.98 -29.09
N ARG A 237 33.26 14.76 -28.94
CA ARG A 237 31.89 14.38 -29.27
C ARG A 237 30.89 14.98 -28.28
N ALA A 238 31.15 14.93 -26.98
CA ALA A 238 30.34 15.60 -25.94
C ALA A 238 30.24 17.12 -26.18
N ILE A 239 31.36 17.77 -26.55
CA ILE A 239 31.39 19.21 -26.87
C ILE A 239 30.51 19.53 -28.11
N SER A 240 30.59 18.71 -29.16
CA SER A 240 29.76 18.85 -30.38
C SER A 240 28.26 18.68 -30.11
N ILE A 241 27.91 17.72 -29.24
CA ILE A 241 26.53 17.48 -28.80
C ILE A 241 26.02 18.69 -28.01
N ALA A 242 26.78 19.14 -27.01
CA ALA A 242 26.42 20.28 -26.16
C ALA A 242 26.23 21.57 -26.98
N ASN A 243 27.15 21.89 -27.89
CA ASN A 243 27.04 23.04 -28.80
C ASN A 243 25.76 23.01 -29.65
N GLY A 244 25.40 21.82 -30.14
CA GLY A 244 24.19 21.66 -30.94
C GLY A 244 22.89 21.80 -30.14
N VAL A 245 22.86 21.31 -28.89
CA VAL A 245 21.73 21.51 -27.98
C VAL A 245 21.59 22.99 -27.60
N LEU A 246 22.70 23.69 -27.34
CA LEU A 246 22.71 25.12 -27.03
C LEU A 246 22.17 25.97 -28.19
N ARG A 247 22.52 25.65 -29.45
CA ARG A 247 21.98 26.33 -30.65
C ARG A 247 20.47 26.12 -30.81
N MET A 248 19.96 24.90 -30.56
CA MET A 248 18.51 24.64 -30.59
C MET A 248 17.75 25.42 -29.50
N MET A 249 18.38 25.66 -28.35
CA MET A 249 17.77 26.42 -27.25
C MET A 249 17.67 27.93 -27.52
N THR A 250 18.43 28.48 -28.46
CA THR A 250 18.38 29.91 -28.85
C THR A 250 17.42 30.23 -30.00
N LEU A 251 16.98 29.23 -30.78
CA LEU A 251 16.14 29.45 -31.99
C LEU A 251 14.65 29.75 -31.71
N LYS A 252 14.16 29.51 -30.48
CA LYS A 252 12.74 29.76 -30.13
C LYS A 252 12.40 31.24 -29.90
N THR A 253 13.37 32.14 -29.85
CA THR A 253 13.12 33.58 -29.64
C THR A 253 12.97 34.38 -30.94
N VAL A 254 13.37 33.84 -32.09
CA VAL A 254 13.32 34.58 -33.38
C VAL A 254 12.02 34.30 -34.17
N ALA A 255 11.44 33.10 -34.06
CA ALA A 255 10.19 32.74 -34.78
C ALA A 255 8.93 33.47 -34.27
N ALA A 256 8.96 34.07 -33.08
CA ALA A 256 7.84 34.84 -32.54
C ALA A 256 7.78 36.29 -33.08
N ALA A 257 8.87 36.80 -33.68
CA ALA A 257 8.94 38.18 -34.14
C ALA A 257 8.36 38.39 -35.55
N THR A 258 8.27 37.35 -36.39
CA THR A 258 7.76 37.47 -37.76
C THR A 258 6.23 37.45 -37.85
N LEU A 259 5.52 36.91 -36.84
CA LEU A 259 4.06 36.82 -36.84
C LEU A 259 3.37 38.14 -36.43
N ALA A 260 4.05 39.01 -35.66
CA ALA A 260 3.52 40.29 -35.23
C ALA A 260 3.48 41.34 -36.36
N GLY A 261 4.40 41.27 -37.33
CA GLY A 261 4.48 42.20 -38.45
C GLY A 261 3.33 42.07 -39.46
N VAL A 262 2.78 40.86 -39.63
CA VAL A 262 1.71 40.62 -40.61
C VAL A 262 0.33 41.03 -40.08
N VAL A 263 0.11 40.93 -38.76
CA VAL A 263 -1.16 41.32 -38.13
C VAL A 263 -1.35 42.84 -38.09
N ALA A 264 -0.25 43.62 -38.00
CA ALA A 264 -0.31 45.08 -38.02
C ALA A 264 -0.69 45.67 -39.40
N MET A 265 -0.33 44.99 -40.50
CA MET A 265 -0.63 45.44 -41.86
C MET A 265 -2.10 45.17 -42.27
N VAL A 266 -2.70 44.08 -41.79
CA VAL A 266 -4.10 43.74 -42.12
C VAL A 266 -5.10 44.60 -41.33
N GLY A 267 -4.72 45.05 -40.13
CA GLY A 267 -5.57 45.91 -39.29
C GLY A 267 -5.82 47.31 -39.86
N LEU A 268 -4.90 47.85 -40.67
CA LEU A 268 -4.99 49.22 -41.16
C LEU A 268 -5.89 49.37 -42.41
N VAL A 269 -6.09 48.29 -43.18
CA VAL A 269 -6.94 48.31 -44.39
C VAL A 269 -8.41 47.98 -44.04
N GLY A 270 -8.66 47.23 -42.97
CA GLY A 270 -10.00 46.82 -42.54
C GLY A 270 -10.88 47.92 -41.94
N ALA A 271 -10.30 49.04 -41.50
CA ALA A 271 -11.03 50.12 -40.84
C ALA A 271 -11.75 51.10 -41.79
N VAL A 272 -11.54 51.00 -43.10
CA VAL A 272 -12.14 51.93 -44.09
C VAL A 272 -13.33 51.30 -44.84
N ALA A 273 -13.55 49.98 -44.75
CA ALA A 273 -14.54 49.27 -45.58
C ALA A 273 -15.74 48.70 -44.82
N LEU A 274 -16.21 49.40 -43.77
CA LEU A 274 -17.46 49.08 -43.06
C LEU A 274 -18.45 50.25 -43.19
N ALA A 275 -18.67 50.70 -44.42
CA ALA A 275 -19.83 51.49 -44.80
C ALA A 275 -20.26 51.04 -46.21
N ALA A 276 -21.52 50.63 -46.33
CA ALA A 276 -22.22 50.19 -47.54
C ALA A 276 -21.98 48.73 -48.00
N ALA A 277 -22.97 47.88 -47.73
CA ALA A 277 -23.27 46.75 -48.60
C ALA A 277 -24.78 46.47 -48.61
N PRO A 278 -25.43 46.39 -49.79
CA PRO A 278 -26.66 45.66 -49.96
C PRO A 278 -26.43 44.31 -50.68
N ARG A 279 -27.44 43.44 -50.53
CA ARG A 279 -27.52 42.03 -50.94
C ARG A 279 -27.53 41.78 -52.46
N ALA A 280 -27.04 40.58 -52.82
CA ALA A 280 -27.66 39.55 -53.71
C ALA A 280 -26.76 39.04 -54.86
N GLY A 281 -26.76 37.72 -55.08
CA GLY A 281 -26.39 37.07 -56.35
C GLY A 281 -25.42 35.88 -56.28
N GLU A 282 -25.95 34.66 -56.27
CA GLU A 282 -25.29 33.39 -56.71
C GLU A 282 -25.35 33.25 -58.27
N PRO A 283 -24.74 32.26 -58.99
CA PRO A 283 -24.11 31.00 -58.54
C PRO A 283 -22.84 30.51 -59.32
N LYS A 284 -22.36 29.31 -58.89
CA LYS A 284 -21.64 28.22 -59.62
C LYS A 284 -20.12 28.28 -59.82
N ASP A 285 -19.38 27.51 -58.99
CA ASP A 285 -18.84 26.19 -59.39
C ASP A 285 -18.33 25.40 -58.16
N LYS A 286 -18.55 24.08 -58.15
CA LYS A 286 -18.23 23.15 -57.05
C LYS A 286 -16.98 22.31 -57.37
N PRO A 287 -15.99 22.26 -56.46
CA PRO A 287 -15.09 21.11 -56.32
C PRO A 287 -15.45 20.24 -55.10
N PRO A 288 -14.89 19.03 -54.96
CA PRO A 288 -15.51 17.90 -54.27
C PRO A 288 -15.43 17.97 -52.74
N THR A 289 -16.45 17.36 -52.12
CA THR A 289 -16.70 17.26 -50.69
C THR A 289 -15.63 16.42 -49.96
N PRO A 290 -14.99 16.93 -48.89
CA PRO A 290 -14.22 16.11 -47.97
C PRO A 290 -15.18 15.27 -47.12
N SER A 291 -14.91 13.96 -47.08
CA SER A 291 -15.66 12.99 -46.30
C SER A 291 -15.78 13.40 -44.83
N ALA A 292 -16.99 13.27 -44.29
CA ALA A 292 -17.36 13.71 -42.95
C ALA A 292 -16.46 13.13 -41.86
N VAL A 293 -15.72 14.00 -41.16
CA VAL A 293 -15.27 13.71 -39.79
C VAL A 293 -16.54 13.65 -38.93
N ARG A 294 -16.85 12.47 -38.37
CA ARG A 294 -17.89 12.32 -37.35
C ARG A 294 -17.66 13.37 -36.25
N PRO A 295 -18.69 14.10 -35.79
CA PRO A 295 -18.52 15.03 -34.69
C PRO A 295 -18.01 14.27 -33.45
N ILE A 296 -16.93 14.76 -32.86
CA ILE A 296 -16.50 14.36 -31.52
C ILE A 296 -17.68 14.75 -30.61
N GLY A 297 -18.37 13.75 -30.05
CA GLY A 297 -19.49 14.00 -29.15
C GLY A 297 -19.08 14.92 -28.01
N LYS A 298 -19.97 15.85 -27.61
CA LYS A 298 -19.77 16.69 -26.43
C LYS A 298 -19.35 15.81 -25.24
N GLU A 299 -18.25 16.18 -24.59
CA GLU A 299 -17.77 15.47 -23.40
C GLU A 299 -18.85 15.56 -22.32
N LYS A 300 -19.33 14.42 -21.84
CA LYS A 300 -20.41 14.35 -20.84
C LYS A 300 -19.99 15.09 -19.58
N THR A 301 -20.89 15.88 -19.01
CA THR A 301 -20.73 16.50 -17.70
C THR A 301 -20.55 15.43 -16.62
N ASP A 302 -19.90 15.77 -15.50
CA ASP A 302 -19.71 14.81 -14.41
C ASP A 302 -21.05 14.31 -13.82
N VAL A 303 -22.12 15.12 -13.87
CA VAL A 303 -23.47 14.71 -13.47
C VAL A 303 -23.98 13.61 -14.41
N GLU A 304 -23.89 13.81 -15.72
CA GLU A 304 -24.28 12.83 -16.74
C GLU A 304 -23.44 11.55 -16.67
N ARG A 305 -22.16 11.69 -16.29
CA ARG A 305 -21.26 10.55 -16.07
C ARG A 305 -21.65 9.77 -14.82
N LEU A 306 -22.05 10.41 -13.72
CA LEU A 306 -22.45 9.71 -12.50
C LEU A 306 -23.76 8.92 -12.66
N GLN A 307 -24.66 9.32 -13.57
CA GLN A 307 -25.96 8.66 -13.74
C GLN A 307 -25.83 7.14 -13.96
N GLY A 308 -26.82 6.41 -13.44
CA GLY A 308 -26.93 4.95 -13.55
C GLY A 308 -26.50 4.21 -12.28
N GLU A 309 -26.40 2.90 -12.42
CA GLU A 309 -26.08 1.99 -11.31
C GLU A 309 -24.58 1.72 -11.21
N TRP A 310 -24.07 1.78 -9.99
CA TRP A 310 -22.69 1.48 -9.63
C TRP A 310 -22.65 0.45 -8.52
N ILE A 311 -21.68 -0.45 -8.62
CA ILE A 311 -21.50 -1.60 -7.74
C ILE A 311 -20.22 -1.37 -6.93
N PHE A 312 -20.26 -1.77 -5.67
CA PHE A 312 -19.08 -1.81 -4.81
C PHE A 312 -17.92 -2.59 -5.43
N ASP A 313 -16.73 -2.00 -5.44
CA ASP A 313 -15.49 -2.65 -5.86
C ASP A 313 -14.50 -2.71 -4.70
N ALA A 314 -14.26 -1.59 -4.00
CA ALA A 314 -13.42 -1.54 -2.81
C ALA A 314 -13.81 -0.43 -1.84
N ALA A 315 -13.42 -0.58 -0.57
CA ALA A 315 -13.40 0.52 0.38
C ALA A 315 -12.14 0.47 1.23
N GLU A 316 -11.72 1.64 1.71
CA GLU A 316 -10.63 1.80 2.66
C GLU A 316 -11.16 2.60 3.85
N MET A 317 -10.81 2.14 5.06
CA MET A 317 -11.22 2.77 6.31
C MET A 317 -10.07 2.86 7.32
N PRO A 318 -10.07 3.87 8.19
CA PRO A 318 -8.93 4.14 9.06
C PRO A 318 -9.11 3.49 10.42
N GLY A 319 -8.05 2.85 10.93
CA GLY A 319 -8.08 2.07 12.17
C GLY A 319 -8.43 0.59 11.97
N ILE A 320 -8.88 0.22 10.77
CA ILE A 320 -8.84 -1.15 10.26
C ILE A 320 -7.53 -1.23 9.47
N GLU A 321 -6.53 -1.94 9.99
CA GLU A 321 -5.18 -1.99 9.39
C GLU A 321 -5.12 -2.74 8.05
N SER A 322 -6.19 -3.46 7.67
CA SER A 322 -6.33 -4.04 6.34
C SER A 322 -7.06 -3.06 5.43
N ALA A 323 -6.40 -2.61 4.38
CA ALA A 323 -7.09 -1.97 3.29
C ALA A 323 -8.08 -2.97 2.65
N THR A 324 -9.00 -2.40 1.87
CA THR A 324 -9.54 -2.97 0.63
C THR A 324 -10.77 -3.92 0.72
N SER A 325 -11.54 -3.93 -0.38
CA SER A 325 -12.56 -4.89 -0.93
C SER A 325 -13.47 -5.78 -0.08
N ALA A 326 -13.31 -5.88 1.23
CA ALA A 326 -13.81 -7.03 2.00
C ALA A 326 -14.64 -6.61 3.22
N LEU A 327 -15.27 -5.43 3.17
CA LEU A 327 -16.19 -5.00 4.21
C LEU A 327 -17.53 -5.74 4.02
N PRO A 328 -17.89 -6.69 4.91
CA PRO A 328 -19.10 -7.50 4.79
C PRO A 328 -20.38 -6.71 4.55
N TRP A 329 -20.42 -5.50 5.13
CA TRP A 329 -21.59 -4.67 5.26
C TRP A 329 -21.78 -3.64 4.13
N VAL A 330 -20.81 -3.52 3.21
CA VAL A 330 -20.98 -2.78 1.94
C VAL A 330 -20.74 -3.68 0.71
N TRP A 331 -20.48 -4.97 0.92
CA TRP A 331 -20.25 -5.96 -0.13
C TRP A 331 -21.38 -6.00 -1.16
N GLU A 332 -22.63 -5.93 -0.73
CA GLU A 332 -23.77 -5.93 -1.65
C GLU A 332 -24.26 -4.51 -2.00
N SER A 333 -23.50 -3.48 -1.61
CA SER A 333 -23.96 -2.11 -1.78
C SER A 333 -23.96 -1.66 -3.24
N ARG A 334 -25.01 -0.92 -3.60
CA ARG A 334 -25.15 -0.29 -4.91
C ARG A 334 -25.49 1.17 -4.75
N TRP A 335 -24.95 1.97 -5.66
CA TRP A 335 -25.15 3.40 -5.74
C TRP A 335 -25.87 3.68 -7.06
N ILE A 336 -27.14 4.05 -6.98
CA ILE A 336 -27.97 4.29 -8.16
C ILE A 336 -28.24 5.78 -8.24
N PHE A 337 -27.53 6.46 -9.14
CA PHE A 337 -27.70 7.90 -9.37
C PHE A 337 -28.77 8.13 -10.43
N LYS A 338 -29.78 8.93 -10.11
CA LYS A 338 -30.87 9.31 -11.01
C LYS A 338 -31.25 10.76 -10.78
N GLY A 339 -31.00 11.62 -11.77
CA GLY A 339 -31.17 13.05 -11.62
C GLY A 339 -30.16 13.60 -10.60
N ASP A 340 -30.69 14.27 -9.58
CA ASP A 340 -29.99 14.80 -8.41
C ASP A 340 -30.14 13.90 -7.16
N GLU A 341 -30.69 12.69 -7.31
CA GLU A 341 -30.84 11.71 -6.25
C GLU A 341 -29.86 10.54 -6.41
N VAL A 342 -29.45 9.98 -5.28
CA VAL A 342 -28.72 8.73 -5.18
C VAL A 342 -29.43 7.79 -4.20
N LEU A 343 -29.66 6.56 -4.65
CA LEU A 343 -30.14 5.47 -3.83
C LEU A 343 -28.95 4.57 -3.48
N LEU A 344 -28.65 4.45 -2.18
CA LEU A 344 -27.66 3.52 -1.64
C LEU A 344 -28.40 2.30 -1.08
N THR A 345 -28.25 1.14 -1.71
CA THR A 345 -28.85 -0.12 -1.23
C THR A 345 -27.86 -0.88 -0.36
N LYS A 346 -28.36 -1.61 0.64
CA LYS A 346 -27.58 -2.50 1.54
C LYS A 346 -26.29 -1.85 2.04
N PHE A 347 -26.40 -0.57 2.41
CA PHE A 347 -25.29 0.26 2.83
C PHE A 347 -25.27 0.32 4.36
N ALA A 348 -24.17 -0.08 4.98
CA ALA A 348 -24.00 0.05 6.42
C ALA A 348 -22.90 1.04 6.77
N ILE A 349 -23.13 1.77 7.85
CA ILE A 349 -22.15 2.68 8.43
C ILE A 349 -21.62 2.01 9.69
N PRO A 350 -20.29 1.93 9.86
CA PRO A 350 -19.73 1.33 11.05
C PRO A 350 -20.11 2.15 12.27
N TYR A 351 -20.82 1.51 13.19
CA TYR A 351 -21.10 2.00 14.53
C TYR A 351 -20.57 0.98 15.55
N SER A 352 -20.29 1.42 16.77
CA SER A 352 -20.01 0.51 17.89
C SER A 352 -21.28 0.39 18.74
N PRO A 353 -21.84 -0.81 18.97
CA PRO A 353 -21.22 -2.13 18.81
C PRO A 353 -21.85 -2.92 17.65
N GLY A 354 -21.52 -2.56 16.40
CA GLY A 354 -21.88 -3.33 15.20
C GLY A 354 -22.44 -2.49 14.05
N PRO A 355 -22.26 -2.91 12.78
CA PRO A 355 -22.81 -2.20 11.64
C PRO A 355 -24.34 -2.35 11.63
N HIS A 356 -25.04 -1.23 11.66
CA HIS A 356 -26.47 -1.24 11.35
C HIS A 356 -26.62 -1.14 9.82
N ILE A 357 -27.17 -2.18 9.19
CA ILE A 357 -27.38 -2.22 7.74
C ILE A 357 -28.65 -1.42 7.41
N VAL A 358 -28.53 -0.35 6.63
CA VAL A 358 -29.70 0.29 6.04
C VAL A 358 -30.09 -0.52 4.79
N PRO A 359 -31.34 -1.01 4.69
CA PRO A 359 -31.80 -1.69 3.48
C PRO A 359 -31.68 -0.78 2.26
N GLU A 360 -32.12 0.48 2.40
CA GLU A 360 -32.09 1.50 1.36
C GLU A 360 -31.94 2.89 2.00
N LEU A 361 -31.01 3.70 1.48
CA LEU A 361 -30.85 5.11 1.84
C LEU A 361 -31.03 5.96 0.59
N LYS A 362 -32.09 6.78 0.59
CA LYS A 362 -32.32 7.79 -0.45
C LYS A 362 -31.73 9.14 -0.02
N ALA A 363 -30.85 9.69 -0.84
CA ALA A 363 -30.24 11.00 -0.60
C ALA A 363 -30.25 11.85 -1.88
N GLY A 364 -30.41 13.15 -1.75
CA GLY A 364 -29.98 14.09 -2.78
C GLY A 364 -28.46 14.10 -2.83
N PHE A 365 -27.88 14.34 -4.00
CA PHE A 365 -26.44 14.55 -4.14
C PHE A 365 -26.16 15.82 -4.93
N LYS A 366 -25.12 16.53 -4.52
CA LYS A 366 -24.63 17.72 -5.21
C LYS A 366 -23.15 17.57 -5.49
N ILE A 367 -22.75 17.79 -6.74
CA ILE A 367 -21.34 17.81 -7.12
C ILE A 367 -20.89 19.21 -7.55
N ASP A 368 -19.64 19.53 -7.24
CA ASP A 368 -18.94 20.69 -7.76
C ASP A 368 -17.66 20.23 -8.49
N PRO A 369 -17.70 20.10 -9.83
CA PRO A 369 -16.55 19.70 -10.62
C PRO A 369 -15.48 20.80 -10.76
N THR A 370 -15.76 22.03 -10.32
CA THR A 370 -14.83 23.18 -10.42
C THR A 370 -13.83 23.23 -9.26
N LYS A 371 -14.10 22.52 -8.17
CA LYS A 371 -13.21 22.43 -7.01
C LYS A 371 -12.07 21.45 -7.25
N SER A 372 -10.97 21.64 -6.52
CA SER A 372 -9.81 20.76 -6.54
C SER A 372 -9.41 20.40 -5.10
N PRO A 373 -9.68 19.17 -4.63
CA PRO A 373 -10.39 18.07 -5.31
C PRO A 373 -11.87 18.38 -5.60
N LYS A 374 -12.46 17.70 -6.59
CA LYS A 374 -13.89 17.84 -6.94
C LYS A 374 -14.72 17.35 -5.77
N THR A 375 -15.84 18.02 -5.49
CA THR A 375 -16.59 17.76 -4.26
C THR A 375 -17.92 17.09 -4.54
N ILE A 376 -18.33 16.18 -3.67
CA ILE A 376 -19.64 15.53 -3.70
C ILE A 376 -20.22 15.59 -2.29
N ASP A 377 -21.44 16.12 -2.16
CA ASP A 377 -22.17 16.18 -0.91
C ASP A 377 -23.44 15.36 -1.03
N LEU A 378 -23.78 14.62 0.03
CA LEU A 378 -25.02 13.85 0.12
C LEU A 378 -25.94 14.51 1.16
N THR A 379 -27.19 14.75 0.80
CA THR A 379 -28.20 15.39 1.66
C THR A 379 -29.41 14.49 1.82
N ARG A 380 -29.84 14.25 3.05
CA ARG A 380 -30.96 13.35 3.39
C ARG A 380 -32.28 13.75 2.72
N THR A 381 -33.05 12.78 2.20
CA THR A 381 -34.41 13.03 1.65
C THR A 381 -35.55 12.48 2.51
N GLU A 382 -35.33 11.52 3.41
CA GLU A 382 -36.38 10.95 4.26
C GLU A 382 -36.04 10.93 5.77
N PRO A 383 -37.04 11.06 6.67
CA PRO A 383 -36.86 11.08 8.13
C PRO A 383 -36.78 9.69 8.78
N VAL A 384 -37.05 8.60 8.06
CA VAL A 384 -36.98 7.25 8.62
C VAL A 384 -35.60 6.69 8.37
N VAL A 385 -34.69 6.86 9.34
CA VAL A 385 -33.71 5.86 9.83
C VAL A 385 -32.79 6.58 10.85
N LYS A 386 -32.88 6.24 12.15
CA LYS A 386 -32.03 6.75 13.25
C LYS A 386 -30.52 6.40 13.16
N LEU A 387 -30.07 5.75 12.09
CA LEU A 387 -28.70 5.26 11.93
C LEU A 387 -27.71 6.36 11.54
N LEU A 388 -28.20 7.47 10.99
CA LEU A 388 -27.37 8.47 10.34
C LEU A 388 -27.11 9.72 11.20
N ASP A 389 -26.95 9.56 12.51
CA ASP A 389 -26.64 10.62 13.49
C ASP A 389 -27.92 11.32 14.00
N PRO A 390 -28.38 11.01 15.23
CA PRO A 390 -29.51 11.70 15.83
C PRO A 390 -29.20 13.16 16.25
N THR A 391 -27.94 13.62 16.16
CA THR A 391 -27.48 14.93 16.65
C THR A 391 -27.32 16.00 15.55
N ARG A 392 -27.20 15.60 14.27
CA ARG A 392 -27.19 16.54 13.13
C ARG A 392 -28.58 16.72 12.53
N ALA A 393 -29.17 17.90 12.73
CA ALA A 393 -30.47 18.25 12.18
C ALA A 393 -30.45 18.41 10.64
N ASP A 394 -29.28 18.73 10.05
CA ASP A 394 -29.10 19.06 8.63
C ASP A 394 -28.95 17.86 7.70
N GLY A 395 -28.50 16.71 8.20
CA GLY A 395 -28.38 15.46 7.42
C GLY A 395 -27.39 15.53 6.26
N LEU A 396 -26.39 16.41 6.34
CA LEU A 396 -25.36 16.62 5.32
C LEU A 396 -24.15 15.72 5.54
N ILE A 397 -23.70 15.04 4.48
CA ILE A 397 -22.45 14.26 4.46
C ILE A 397 -21.54 14.86 3.40
N GLN A 398 -20.38 15.35 3.82
CA GLN A 398 -19.44 16.01 2.92
C GLN A 398 -18.39 15.05 2.33
N GLY A 399 -18.01 15.29 1.08
CA GLY A 399 -17.08 14.42 0.39
C GLY A 399 -16.39 15.01 -0.83
N ILE A 400 -15.49 14.20 -1.38
CA ILE A 400 -14.77 14.46 -2.63
C ILE A 400 -14.86 13.25 -3.55
N TYR A 401 -14.79 13.48 -4.86
CA TYR A 401 -14.85 12.40 -5.84
C TYR A 401 -13.83 12.57 -6.97
N GLN A 402 -13.45 11.45 -7.57
CA GLN A 402 -12.56 11.40 -8.72
C GLN A 402 -12.92 10.23 -9.62
N PHE A 403 -13.20 10.52 -10.89
CA PHE A 403 -13.25 9.49 -11.92
C PHE A 403 -11.83 9.00 -12.21
N LEU A 404 -11.61 7.69 -12.11
CA LEU A 404 -10.38 7.05 -12.57
C LEU A 404 -10.47 6.74 -14.07
N ASP A 405 -11.67 6.38 -14.54
CA ASP A 405 -12.03 6.18 -15.93
C ASP A 405 -13.54 6.45 -16.14
N ASN A 406 -14.15 5.96 -17.22
CA ASN A 406 -15.59 6.16 -17.49
C ASN A 406 -16.53 5.28 -16.64
N ASP A 407 -16.00 4.18 -16.13
CA ASP A 407 -16.71 3.13 -15.42
C ASP A 407 -16.21 2.95 -13.98
N THR A 408 -15.22 3.72 -13.53
CA THR A 408 -14.69 3.65 -12.15
C THR A 408 -14.62 5.04 -11.53
N VAL A 409 -15.22 5.19 -10.35
CA VAL A 409 -15.17 6.42 -9.55
C VAL A 409 -14.76 6.13 -8.12
N ARG A 410 -13.93 7.01 -7.57
CA ARG A 410 -13.60 7.07 -6.16
C ARG A 410 -14.42 8.15 -5.48
N VAL A 411 -14.97 7.84 -4.32
CA VAL A 411 -15.75 8.75 -3.49
C VAL A 411 -15.21 8.68 -2.06
N CYS A 412 -14.67 9.78 -1.55
CA CYS A 412 -14.22 9.87 -0.16
C CYS A 412 -15.22 10.71 0.63
N LEU A 413 -15.82 10.11 1.65
CA LEU A 413 -16.78 10.76 2.55
C LEU A 413 -16.15 10.95 3.93
N GLU A 414 -16.63 11.95 4.68
CA GLU A 414 -16.31 12.08 6.11
C GLU A 414 -16.83 10.88 6.94
N SER A 415 -16.18 10.57 8.07
CA SER A 415 -16.45 9.46 8.98
C SER A 415 -16.71 9.94 10.41
N ARG A 416 -17.53 9.18 11.16
CA ARG A 416 -17.99 9.51 12.53
C ARG A 416 -17.08 9.06 13.67
N MET A 417 -15.90 8.53 13.39
CA MET A 417 -14.98 8.09 14.45
C MET A 417 -14.28 9.27 15.17
N VAL A 418 -14.58 10.52 14.78
CA VAL A 418 -13.98 11.76 15.30
C VAL A 418 -15.06 12.85 15.38
N GLU A 419 -15.01 13.70 16.42
CA GLU A 419 -15.98 14.81 16.65
C GLU A 419 -15.88 15.96 15.62
N ASP A 420 -14.77 16.03 14.88
CA ASP A 420 -14.50 17.08 13.90
C ASP A 420 -14.93 16.64 12.49
N HIS A 421 -16.12 17.08 12.08
CA HIS A 421 -16.76 16.75 10.80
C HIS A 421 -16.31 17.72 9.70
N GLN A 422 -15.15 17.44 9.11
CA GLN A 422 -14.59 18.23 8.01
C GLN A 422 -14.58 17.45 6.69
N ARG A 423 -14.97 18.14 5.61
CA ARG A 423 -14.83 17.64 4.24
C ARG A 423 -13.41 17.11 3.99
N PRO A 424 -13.27 15.88 3.47
CA PRO A 424 -11.96 15.37 3.06
C PRO A 424 -11.32 16.27 1.99
N THR A 425 -10.03 16.54 2.14
CA THR A 425 -9.24 17.36 1.19
C THR A 425 -8.31 16.52 0.31
N THR A 426 -8.22 15.23 0.58
CA THR A 426 -7.36 14.26 -0.12
C THR A 426 -7.99 12.88 -0.08
N PHE A 427 -7.72 12.08 -1.11
CA PHE A 427 -8.06 10.64 -1.16
C PHE A 427 -7.07 9.78 -0.37
N ASP A 428 -5.99 10.35 0.16
CA ASP A 428 -5.10 9.64 1.09
C ASP A 428 -5.77 9.57 2.47
N ILE A 429 -6.11 8.36 2.89
CA ILE A 429 -6.76 8.10 4.17
C ILE A 429 -5.87 7.39 5.18
N LYS A 430 -4.58 7.19 4.87
CA LYS A 430 -3.66 6.42 5.73
C LYS A 430 -3.53 7.11 7.09
N GLY A 431 -3.93 6.40 8.16
CA GLY A 431 -3.88 6.91 9.53
C GLY A 431 -4.95 7.95 9.90
N ARG A 432 -5.95 8.20 9.03
CA ARG A 432 -6.93 9.30 9.16
C ARG A 432 -8.32 8.84 9.56
N LYS A 433 -8.67 8.80 10.84
CA LYS A 433 -9.94 8.23 11.38
C LYS A 433 -11.25 8.92 10.95
N ASP A 434 -11.14 10.09 10.36
CA ASP A 434 -12.22 11.03 10.04
C ASP A 434 -12.85 10.82 8.65
N ARG A 435 -12.52 9.74 7.90
CA ARG A 435 -12.97 9.56 6.52
C ARG A 435 -13.05 8.11 6.05
N ILE A 436 -13.84 7.86 5.00
CA ILE A 436 -13.97 6.55 4.33
C ILE A 436 -13.81 6.77 2.83
N LEU A 437 -12.98 5.95 2.18
CA LEU A 437 -12.80 5.97 0.73
C LEU A 437 -13.52 4.79 0.09
N PHE A 438 -14.42 5.04 -0.85
CA PHE A 438 -15.09 4.05 -1.67
C PHE A 438 -14.55 4.07 -3.10
N THR A 439 -14.38 2.90 -3.70
CA THR A 439 -14.22 2.70 -5.13
C THR A 439 -15.44 1.91 -5.63
N ILE A 440 -16.16 2.48 -6.59
CA ILE A 440 -17.35 1.85 -7.18
C ILE A 440 -17.18 1.79 -8.70
N LYS A 441 -17.73 0.74 -9.31
CA LYS A 441 -17.68 0.50 -10.75
C LYS A 441 -19.06 0.48 -11.37
N ARG A 442 -19.21 1.02 -12.57
CA ARG A 442 -20.48 1.04 -13.31
C ARG A 442 -20.96 -0.39 -13.55
N SER A 443 -22.24 -0.63 -13.25
CA SER A 443 -22.92 -1.87 -13.55
C SER A 443 -23.16 -1.99 -15.07
N ARG A 444 -22.64 -3.05 -15.69
CA ARG A 444 -22.94 -3.40 -17.08
C ARG A 444 -24.26 -4.18 -17.20
N LYS A 445 -24.77 -4.71 -16.09
CA LYS A 445 -26.02 -5.45 -15.99
C LYS A 445 -26.84 -4.93 -14.80
N PRO A 446 -27.45 -3.73 -14.91
CA PRO A 446 -28.22 -3.13 -13.82
C PRO A 446 -29.27 -4.08 -13.25
N GLY A 447 -29.45 -4.07 -11.93
CA GLY A 447 -30.38 -4.93 -11.21
C GLY A 447 -29.92 -6.39 -11.01
N THR A 448 -28.80 -6.81 -11.60
CA THR A 448 -28.28 -8.18 -11.43
C THR A 448 -27.70 -8.35 -10.03
N PRO A 449 -28.21 -9.25 -9.18
CA PRO A 449 -27.68 -9.46 -7.83
C PRO A 449 -26.24 -9.96 -7.87
N THR A 450 -25.49 -9.69 -6.79
CA THR A 450 -24.12 -10.22 -6.65
C THR A 450 -24.19 -11.74 -6.51
N PRO A 451 -23.51 -12.52 -7.36
CA PRO A 451 -23.45 -13.98 -7.23
C PRO A 451 -22.90 -14.40 -5.86
N LYS A 452 -23.45 -15.48 -5.30
CA LYS A 452 -22.93 -16.11 -4.07
C LYS A 452 -21.76 -17.06 -4.33
N ASP A 453 -21.59 -17.46 -5.58
CA ASP A 453 -20.51 -18.34 -6.03
C ASP A 453 -19.78 -17.69 -7.21
N ALA A 454 -18.47 -17.90 -7.28
CA ALA A 454 -17.62 -17.46 -8.38
C ALA A 454 -17.02 -18.69 -9.07
N THR A 455 -17.13 -18.75 -10.39
CA THR A 455 -16.38 -19.72 -11.20
C THR A 455 -15.10 -19.07 -11.66
N ILE A 456 -13.98 -19.54 -11.10
CA ILE A 456 -12.63 -19.05 -11.38
C ILE A 456 -12.05 -19.87 -12.54
N GLU A 457 -11.50 -19.18 -13.53
CA GLU A 457 -10.77 -19.80 -14.64
C GLU A 457 -9.26 -19.68 -14.38
N VAL A 458 -8.56 -20.82 -14.38
CA VAL A 458 -7.15 -20.93 -13.99
C VAL A 458 -6.32 -21.40 -15.17
N PHE A 459 -5.35 -20.58 -15.55
CA PHE A 459 -4.45 -20.83 -16.67
C PHE A 459 -2.99 -20.89 -16.21
N GLY A 460 -2.19 -21.68 -16.90
CA GLY A 460 -0.74 -21.72 -16.74
C GLY A 460 -0.06 -20.57 -17.51
N PRO A 461 1.26 -20.40 -17.35
CA PRO A 461 2.04 -19.44 -18.14
C PRO A 461 1.93 -19.64 -19.66
N ASP A 462 1.62 -20.86 -20.09
CA ASP A 462 1.38 -21.28 -21.48
C ASP A 462 -0.05 -21.00 -21.98
N ALA A 463 -0.84 -20.25 -21.21
CA ALA A 463 -2.25 -19.96 -21.45
C ALA A 463 -3.16 -21.19 -21.53
N LYS A 464 -2.71 -22.38 -21.10
CA LYS A 464 -3.53 -23.58 -21.05
C LYS A 464 -4.24 -23.71 -19.70
N PRO A 465 -5.46 -24.29 -19.66
CA PRO A 465 -6.14 -24.57 -18.41
C PRO A 465 -5.30 -25.46 -17.48
N VAL A 466 -5.31 -25.16 -16.18
CA VAL A 466 -4.60 -25.97 -15.17
C VAL A 466 -5.59 -26.81 -14.40
N GLU A 467 -5.60 -28.11 -14.67
CA GLU A 467 -6.35 -29.11 -13.88
C GLU A 467 -5.67 -29.36 -12.53
N GLY A 468 -6.48 -29.60 -11.49
CA GLY A 468 -6.00 -29.97 -10.15
C GLY A 468 -5.41 -28.82 -9.32
N ALA A 469 -5.38 -27.59 -9.85
CA ALA A 469 -4.99 -26.41 -9.08
C ALA A 469 -5.97 -26.19 -7.92
N VAL A 470 -5.44 -25.90 -6.74
CA VAL A 470 -6.22 -25.65 -5.53
C VAL A 470 -6.52 -24.17 -5.43
N VAL A 471 -7.81 -23.81 -5.39
CA VAL A 471 -8.33 -22.47 -5.08
C VAL A 471 -8.72 -22.45 -3.61
N SER A 472 -8.22 -21.47 -2.86
CA SER A 472 -8.44 -21.34 -1.42
C SER A 472 -8.45 -19.87 -0.99
N THR A 473 -8.97 -19.58 0.20
CA THR A 473 -8.95 -18.20 0.74
C THR A 473 -7.56 -17.81 1.23
N MET A 474 -6.85 -18.73 1.89
CA MET A 474 -5.46 -18.55 2.31
C MET A 474 -4.76 -19.91 2.43
N ILE A 475 -3.44 -19.86 2.57
CA ILE A 475 -2.66 -20.99 3.07
C ILE A 475 -2.41 -20.82 4.57
N MET A 476 -2.52 -21.89 5.32
CA MET A 476 -2.31 -21.90 6.76
C MET A 476 -1.40 -23.07 7.13
N THR A 477 -0.44 -22.85 8.01
CA THR A 477 0.31 -23.95 8.64
C THR A 477 0.02 -23.91 10.13
N GLN A 478 -0.56 -24.98 10.65
CA GLN A 478 -0.85 -25.14 12.07
C GLN A 478 0.37 -25.65 12.83
N LEU A 479 0.33 -25.55 14.16
CA LEU A 479 1.36 -26.11 15.04
C LEU A 479 1.54 -27.61 14.76
N GLY A 480 2.78 -28.01 14.47
CA GLY A 480 3.16 -29.40 14.18
C GLY A 480 3.01 -29.84 12.72
N GLU A 481 2.40 -29.01 11.85
CA GLU A 481 2.33 -29.30 10.41
C GLU A 481 3.65 -28.91 9.71
N LYS A 482 4.10 -29.78 8.80
CA LYS A 482 5.34 -29.55 8.02
C LYS A 482 5.10 -28.77 6.72
N GLU A 483 3.89 -28.83 6.19
CA GLU A 483 3.51 -28.20 4.91
C GLU A 483 2.24 -27.36 5.09
N PRO A 484 2.12 -26.21 4.38
CA PRO A 484 0.92 -25.40 4.43
C PRO A 484 -0.31 -26.13 3.88
N THR A 485 -1.41 -26.08 4.64
CA THR A 485 -2.74 -26.51 4.22
C THR A 485 -3.53 -25.34 3.64
N ALA A 486 -4.46 -25.65 2.75
CA ALA A 486 -5.31 -24.64 2.11
C ALA A 486 -6.65 -24.55 2.84
N THR A 487 -7.14 -23.34 3.11
CA THR A 487 -8.44 -23.13 3.76
C THR A 487 -9.58 -23.15 2.76
N SER A 488 -10.62 -23.93 3.05
CA SER A 488 -11.78 -24.16 2.15
C SER A 488 -11.37 -24.51 0.71
N PRO A 489 -10.51 -25.52 0.50
CA PRO A 489 -9.89 -25.78 -0.79
C PRO A 489 -10.90 -26.35 -1.80
N THR A 490 -10.84 -25.84 -3.03
CA THR A 490 -11.56 -26.40 -4.18
C THR A 490 -10.59 -26.63 -5.32
N LYS A 491 -10.62 -27.82 -5.93
CA LYS A 491 -9.73 -28.15 -7.06
C LYS A 491 -10.37 -27.77 -8.39
N THR A 492 -9.56 -27.32 -9.33
CA THR A 492 -9.99 -27.14 -10.72
C THR A 492 -10.20 -28.48 -11.42
N GLY A 493 -11.25 -28.57 -12.24
CA GLY A 493 -11.46 -29.70 -13.14
C GLY A 493 -10.58 -29.62 -14.40
N ALA A 494 -10.76 -30.57 -15.33
CA ALA A 494 -10.02 -30.65 -16.60
C ALA A 494 -10.05 -29.37 -17.45
N GLY A 495 -11.13 -28.58 -17.36
CA GLY A 495 -11.26 -27.27 -18.02
C GLY A 495 -10.54 -26.12 -17.31
N GLY A 496 -9.77 -26.39 -16.24
CA GLY A 496 -9.08 -25.37 -15.43
C GLY A 496 -10.03 -24.47 -14.62
N THR A 497 -11.25 -24.92 -14.35
CA THR A 497 -12.26 -24.13 -13.64
C THR A 497 -12.55 -24.69 -12.26
N ALA A 498 -12.74 -23.81 -11.28
CA ALA A 498 -13.21 -24.14 -9.94
C ALA A 498 -14.32 -23.17 -9.52
N THR A 499 -15.41 -23.69 -8.97
CA THR A 499 -16.49 -22.86 -8.41
C THR A 499 -16.35 -22.80 -6.90
N VAL A 500 -16.22 -21.59 -6.36
CA VAL A 500 -16.03 -21.36 -4.93
C VAL A 500 -17.08 -20.42 -4.37
N PRO A 501 -17.50 -20.58 -3.11
CA PRO A 501 -18.40 -19.64 -2.46
C PRO A 501 -17.69 -18.30 -2.25
N VAL A 502 -18.32 -17.24 -2.73
CA VAL A 502 -17.90 -15.85 -2.53
C VAL A 502 -18.99 -15.11 -1.77
N ASN A 503 -18.73 -14.88 -0.49
CA ASN A 503 -19.61 -14.08 0.34
C ASN A 503 -18.79 -13.12 1.19
N SER A 504 -19.48 -12.34 2.01
CA SER A 504 -18.89 -11.36 2.89
C SER A 504 -17.84 -11.92 3.87
N GLY A 505 -17.86 -13.21 4.18
CA GLY A 505 -16.93 -13.88 5.09
C GLY A 505 -15.73 -14.57 4.41
N THR A 506 -15.77 -14.82 3.09
CA THR A 506 -14.66 -15.43 2.33
C THR A 506 -13.81 -14.43 1.58
N TYR A 507 -13.94 -13.13 1.91
CA TYR A 507 -13.13 -11.99 1.46
C TYR A 507 -12.50 -12.24 0.09
N GLY A 508 -13.21 -11.95 -1.02
CA GLY A 508 -12.98 -12.45 -2.40
C GLY A 508 -11.56 -12.47 -3.01
N HIS A 509 -10.53 -12.14 -2.26
CA HIS A 509 -9.13 -12.53 -2.37
C HIS A 509 -8.97 -14.04 -2.23
N LEU A 510 -8.63 -14.69 -3.33
CA LEU A 510 -8.35 -16.12 -3.36
C LEU A 510 -6.90 -16.33 -3.78
N PHE A 511 -6.27 -17.31 -3.13
CA PHE A 511 -4.99 -17.85 -3.51
C PHE A 511 -5.21 -19.14 -4.32
N VAL A 512 -4.53 -19.23 -5.46
CA VAL A 512 -4.60 -20.40 -6.34
C VAL A 512 -3.21 -21.00 -6.49
N ARG A 513 -3.07 -22.30 -6.21
CA ARG A 513 -1.78 -22.99 -6.27
C ARG A 513 -1.89 -24.35 -6.93
N SER A 514 -0.97 -24.62 -7.85
CA SER A 514 -0.71 -25.93 -8.42
C SER A 514 0.63 -26.42 -7.89
N ALA A 515 0.61 -27.15 -6.77
CA ALA A 515 1.83 -27.60 -6.07
C ALA A 515 2.72 -28.50 -6.96
N GLU A 516 2.12 -29.41 -7.73
CA GLU A 516 2.84 -30.32 -8.65
C GLU A 516 3.62 -29.56 -9.71
N ARG A 517 3.03 -28.49 -10.25
CA ARG A 517 3.65 -27.63 -11.27
C ARG A 517 4.47 -26.48 -10.66
N LYS A 518 4.49 -26.32 -9.33
CA LYS A 518 5.09 -25.20 -8.61
C LYS A 518 4.63 -23.83 -9.15
N LEU A 519 3.32 -23.70 -9.35
CA LEU A 519 2.70 -22.46 -9.85
C LEU A 519 1.74 -21.89 -8.81
N ALA A 520 1.72 -20.57 -8.66
CA ALA A 520 0.83 -19.86 -7.76
C ALA A 520 0.28 -18.57 -8.38
N GLY A 521 -0.83 -18.08 -7.85
CA GLY A 521 -1.50 -16.88 -8.33
C GLY A 521 -2.52 -16.36 -7.33
N PHE A 522 -2.95 -15.12 -7.54
CA PHE A 522 -4.03 -14.51 -6.76
C PHE A 522 -5.14 -14.05 -7.69
N VAL A 523 -6.37 -14.18 -7.23
CA VAL A 523 -7.55 -13.64 -7.90
C VAL A 523 -8.39 -12.87 -6.91
N ILE A 524 -8.87 -11.69 -7.31
CA ILE A 524 -9.72 -10.83 -6.47
C ILE A 524 -11.12 -10.82 -7.09
N CYS A 525 -12.08 -11.32 -6.34
CA CYS A 525 -13.49 -11.38 -6.67
C CYS A 525 -14.21 -10.25 -5.94
N THR A 526 -14.25 -9.07 -6.53
CA THR A 526 -15.12 -7.98 -6.04
C THR A 526 -16.55 -8.17 -6.54
N PRO A 527 -17.57 -7.64 -5.86
CA PRO A 527 -18.95 -7.65 -6.36
C PRO A 527 -19.07 -7.08 -7.78
N ALA A 528 -18.38 -5.97 -8.05
CA ALA A 528 -18.30 -5.40 -9.39
C ALA A 528 -17.67 -6.36 -10.41
N SER A 529 -16.58 -7.06 -10.05
CA SER A 529 -15.96 -8.05 -10.95
C SER A 529 -16.93 -9.20 -11.27
N LEU A 530 -17.65 -9.71 -10.27
CA LEU A 530 -18.56 -10.84 -10.42
C LEU A 530 -19.77 -10.48 -11.28
N VAL A 531 -20.39 -9.32 -11.03
CA VAL A 531 -21.56 -8.88 -11.80
C VAL A 531 -21.21 -8.51 -13.24
N ASN A 532 -20.08 -7.81 -13.45
CA ASN A 532 -19.72 -7.31 -14.78
C ASN A 532 -19.03 -8.34 -15.67
N SER A 533 -18.16 -9.20 -15.11
CA SER A 533 -17.36 -10.16 -15.89
C SER A 533 -17.83 -11.60 -15.77
N GLY A 534 -18.50 -11.97 -14.68
CA GLY A 534 -19.08 -13.31 -14.46
C GLY A 534 -18.08 -14.43 -14.17
N ARG A 535 -16.83 -14.33 -14.67
CA ARG A 535 -15.78 -15.33 -14.49
C ARG A 535 -14.42 -14.67 -14.28
N PRO A 536 -13.98 -14.52 -13.03
CA PRO A 536 -12.64 -14.07 -12.73
C PRO A 536 -11.60 -15.06 -13.27
N THR A 537 -10.54 -14.54 -13.88
CA THR A 537 -9.46 -15.34 -14.46
C THR A 537 -8.16 -15.11 -13.73
N VAL A 538 -7.34 -16.15 -13.59
CA VAL A 538 -5.98 -16.06 -13.06
C VAL A 538 -5.00 -16.85 -13.93
N THR A 539 -3.87 -16.23 -14.24
CA THR A 539 -2.71 -16.91 -14.84
C THR A 539 -1.72 -17.18 -13.72
N LEU A 540 -1.45 -18.45 -13.45
CA LEU A 540 -0.48 -18.86 -12.44
C LEU A 540 0.93 -18.57 -12.93
N MET A 541 1.79 -18.16 -12.01
CA MET A 541 3.20 -17.87 -12.24
C MET A 541 4.06 -18.85 -11.44
N PRO A 542 5.32 -19.10 -11.84
CA PRO A 542 6.26 -19.87 -11.03
C PRO A 542 6.28 -19.36 -9.59
N GLU A 543 6.07 -20.25 -8.62
CA GLU A 543 6.10 -19.88 -7.20
C GLU A 543 7.55 -19.73 -6.72
N CYS A 544 7.77 -18.77 -5.83
CA CYS A 544 8.96 -18.60 -5.04
C CYS A 544 8.67 -19.10 -3.61
N ARG A 545 9.56 -19.92 -3.06
CA ARG A 545 9.53 -20.27 -1.63
C ARG A 545 10.12 -19.14 -0.80
N VAL A 546 9.51 -18.84 0.33
CA VAL A 546 9.94 -17.76 1.22
C VAL A 546 10.19 -18.34 2.62
N PRO A 547 11.25 -19.17 2.77
CA PRO A 547 11.56 -19.79 4.05
C PRO A 547 12.22 -18.79 4.99
N GLY A 548 11.96 -18.93 6.29
CA GLY A 548 12.67 -18.15 7.29
C GLY A 548 12.37 -18.55 8.73
N SER A 549 13.01 -17.87 9.67
CA SER A 549 12.79 -18.09 11.11
C SER A 549 12.69 -16.77 11.88
N ILE A 550 11.68 -16.63 12.71
CA ILE A 550 11.60 -15.55 13.70
C ILE A 550 12.64 -15.80 14.79
N VAL A 551 13.42 -14.77 15.10
CA VAL A 551 14.31 -14.77 16.28
C VAL A 551 14.08 -13.49 17.07
N CYS A 552 14.41 -13.50 18.36
CA CYS A 552 14.44 -12.28 19.16
C CYS A 552 15.76 -12.22 19.92
N SER A 553 16.71 -11.42 19.42
CA SER A 553 18.05 -11.30 20.00
C SER A 553 18.07 -10.74 21.43
N GLN A 554 17.00 -10.05 21.85
CA GLN A 554 16.84 -9.44 23.17
C GLN A 554 16.39 -10.43 24.26
N LEU A 555 15.90 -11.61 23.87
CA LEU A 555 15.55 -12.68 24.79
C LEU A 555 16.79 -13.56 25.01
N SER A 556 17.02 -13.98 26.26
CA SER A 556 18.15 -14.88 26.58
C SER A 556 18.05 -16.19 25.79
N ALA A 557 19.17 -16.87 25.51
CA ALA A 557 19.15 -18.20 24.90
C ALA A 557 18.37 -19.25 25.74
N SER A 558 18.18 -18.98 27.03
CA SER A 558 17.36 -19.74 27.97
C SER A 558 15.89 -19.29 28.06
N ALA A 559 15.49 -18.26 27.32
CA ALA A 559 14.10 -17.83 27.25
C ALA A 559 13.25 -18.99 26.72
N PRO A 560 12.03 -19.17 27.22
CA PRO A 560 11.18 -20.28 26.82
C PRO A 560 11.09 -20.33 25.30
N THR A 561 11.22 -21.54 24.75
CA THR A 561 10.94 -21.88 23.35
C THR A 561 9.80 -21.01 22.84
N LEU A 562 10.08 -20.25 21.77
CA LEU A 562 9.15 -19.36 21.08
C LEU A 562 7.72 -19.93 21.15
N ARG A 563 6.85 -19.43 22.04
CA ARG A 563 5.58 -20.10 22.35
C ARG A 563 4.61 -20.01 21.17
N TRP A 564 3.70 -19.03 21.19
CA TRP A 564 2.91 -18.71 20.03
C TRP A 564 3.71 -17.72 19.20
N THR A 565 4.11 -18.18 18.01
CA THR A 565 4.61 -17.29 16.96
C THR A 565 3.73 -17.39 15.73
N SER A 566 3.49 -16.25 15.11
CA SER A 566 2.85 -16.20 13.81
C SER A 566 3.64 -15.32 12.86
N VAL A 567 3.75 -15.79 11.63
CA VAL A 567 4.14 -14.95 10.50
C VAL A 567 2.99 -14.99 9.53
N SER A 568 2.54 -13.82 9.12
CA SER A 568 1.59 -13.67 8.03
C SER A 568 2.30 -13.08 6.82
N ILE A 569 1.97 -13.57 5.63
CA ILE A 569 2.37 -12.94 4.38
C ILE A 569 1.17 -12.19 3.80
N LEU A 570 1.35 -10.89 3.64
CA LEU A 570 0.32 -9.99 3.15
C LEU A 570 0.69 -9.45 1.77
N ARG A 571 -0.30 -9.22 0.92
CA ARG A 571 -0.16 -8.45 -0.32
C ARG A 571 -1.31 -7.45 -0.39
N ASP A 572 -0.99 -6.18 -0.64
CA ASP A 572 -1.98 -5.10 -0.65
C ASP A 572 -2.79 -5.08 0.66
N ASP A 573 -2.12 -5.31 1.80
CA ASP A 573 -2.68 -5.44 3.15
C ASP A 573 -3.69 -6.60 3.37
N TYR A 574 -3.81 -7.52 2.41
CA TYR A 574 -4.50 -8.79 2.58
C TYR A 574 -3.60 -9.91 2.99
N GLU A 575 -4.00 -10.64 4.01
CA GLU A 575 -3.35 -11.86 4.44
C GLU A 575 -3.72 -13.03 3.52
N TYR A 576 -2.73 -13.58 2.83
CA TYR A 576 -2.89 -14.75 1.97
C TYR A 576 -2.25 -16.01 2.52
N GLY A 577 -1.37 -15.85 3.51
CA GLY A 577 -0.76 -16.97 4.20
C GLY A 577 -0.51 -16.65 5.65
N ARG A 578 -0.73 -17.64 6.52
CA ARG A 578 -0.38 -17.58 7.94
C ARG A 578 0.36 -18.83 8.35
N PHE A 579 1.54 -18.65 8.92
CA PHE A 579 2.26 -19.70 9.61
C PHE A 579 2.06 -19.51 11.11
N ILE A 580 1.71 -20.58 11.83
CA ILE A 580 1.69 -20.60 13.29
C ILE A 580 2.69 -21.64 13.77
N SER A 581 3.72 -21.20 14.52
CA SER A 581 4.83 -22.04 14.94
C SER A 581 5.16 -21.90 16.42
N SER A 582 5.72 -22.95 17.02
CA SER A 582 6.42 -22.94 18.31
C SER A 582 7.95 -22.88 18.16
N ASN A 583 8.47 -22.86 16.93
CA ASN A 583 9.91 -22.76 16.66
C ASN A 583 10.26 -21.55 15.78
N GLY A 584 9.29 -20.71 15.46
CA GLY A 584 9.47 -19.49 14.66
C GLY A 584 9.73 -19.71 13.17
N HIS A 585 9.85 -20.95 12.68
CA HIS A 585 10.09 -21.22 11.26
C HIS A 585 8.82 -20.97 10.45
N PHE A 586 8.96 -20.50 9.21
CA PHE A 586 7.88 -20.32 8.26
C PHE A 586 8.38 -20.56 6.83
N ASP A 587 7.49 -20.92 5.91
CA ASP A 587 7.79 -20.99 4.47
C ASP A 587 6.52 -20.74 3.66
N PHE A 588 6.53 -19.69 2.84
CA PHE A 588 5.40 -19.34 1.99
C PHE A 588 5.71 -19.59 0.51
N PRO A 589 4.90 -20.41 -0.20
CA PRO A 589 4.91 -20.47 -1.66
C PRO A 589 4.09 -19.31 -2.23
N VAL A 590 4.75 -18.27 -2.75
CA VAL A 590 4.08 -17.10 -3.34
C VAL A 590 4.59 -16.80 -4.75
N PRO A 591 3.74 -16.29 -5.66
CA PRO A 591 4.21 -15.88 -6.97
C PRO A 591 5.05 -14.57 -6.88
N PRO A 592 5.65 -14.09 -7.98
CA PRO A 592 6.35 -12.81 -8.00
C PRO A 592 5.44 -11.65 -7.58
N GLY A 593 6.00 -10.71 -6.81
CA GLY A 593 5.23 -9.59 -6.27
C GLY A 593 5.86 -8.92 -5.06
N LYS A 594 5.18 -7.87 -4.58
CA LYS A 594 5.50 -7.18 -3.33
C LYS A 594 4.61 -7.72 -2.22
N TYR A 595 5.22 -8.02 -1.09
CA TYR A 595 4.54 -8.55 0.07
C TYR A 595 5.02 -7.85 1.34
N THR A 596 4.23 -7.99 2.40
CA THR A 596 4.60 -7.62 3.76
C THR A 596 4.58 -8.88 4.60
N LEU A 597 5.73 -9.25 5.17
CA LEU A 597 5.78 -10.21 6.25
C LEU A 597 5.40 -9.48 7.55
N LEU A 598 4.43 -10.03 8.25
CA LEU A 598 3.97 -9.53 9.53
C LEU A 598 4.23 -10.61 10.58
N ALA A 599 5.24 -10.40 11.41
CA ALA A 599 5.53 -11.27 12.54
C ALA A 599 4.80 -10.74 13.79
N ASP A 600 4.11 -11.63 14.50
CA ASP A 600 3.41 -11.33 15.73
C ASP A 600 3.42 -12.52 16.70
N GLY A 601 3.51 -12.25 18.00
CA GLY A 601 3.59 -13.30 19.00
C GLY A 601 3.71 -12.81 20.44
N THR A 602 3.74 -13.79 21.35
CA THR A 602 3.56 -13.57 22.79
C THR A 602 4.58 -12.60 23.39
N TYR A 603 5.86 -12.74 23.03
CA TYR A 603 6.97 -12.04 23.70
C TYR A 603 7.63 -10.95 22.87
N TYR A 604 7.09 -10.63 21.70
CA TYR A 604 7.72 -9.70 20.78
C TYR A 604 6.73 -8.69 20.22
N THR A 605 7.31 -7.61 19.72
CA THR A 605 6.57 -6.51 19.13
C THR A 605 6.17 -6.89 17.73
N ARG A 606 4.89 -6.69 17.40
CA ARG A 606 4.38 -6.89 16.05
C ARG A 606 5.22 -6.12 15.03
N THR A 607 5.89 -6.83 14.15
CA THR A 607 6.91 -6.28 13.25
C THR A 607 6.52 -6.52 11.80
N ARG A 608 6.60 -5.47 10.99
CA ARG A 608 6.33 -5.50 9.55
C ARG A 608 7.65 -5.44 8.78
N LYS A 609 7.80 -6.29 7.77
CA LYS A 609 8.93 -6.29 6.85
C LYS A 609 8.43 -6.37 5.42
N GLU A 610 8.73 -5.37 4.61
CA GLU A 610 8.44 -5.40 3.18
C GLU A 610 9.43 -6.34 2.48
N VAL A 611 8.90 -7.17 1.59
CA VAL A 611 9.68 -8.13 0.80
C VAL A 611 9.22 -8.07 -0.65
N THR A 612 10.15 -8.23 -1.59
CA THR A 612 9.84 -8.26 -3.02
C THR A 612 10.40 -9.55 -3.59
N VAL A 613 9.52 -10.34 -4.20
CA VAL A 613 9.88 -11.56 -4.94
C VAL A 613 10.02 -11.18 -6.40
N ALA A 614 11.22 -11.36 -6.96
CA ALA A 614 11.49 -11.10 -8.37
C ALA A 614 10.86 -12.17 -9.27
N ALA A 615 10.60 -11.81 -10.54
CA ALA A 615 10.17 -12.80 -11.53
C ALA A 615 11.26 -13.86 -11.75
N GLY A 616 10.88 -15.13 -11.80
CA GLY A 616 11.81 -16.25 -11.95
C GLY A 616 12.59 -16.63 -10.69
N GLN A 617 12.45 -15.87 -9.60
CA GLN A 617 13.05 -16.23 -8.31
C GLN A 617 12.35 -17.46 -7.74
N THR A 618 13.10 -18.51 -7.44
CA THR A 618 12.58 -19.77 -6.89
C THR A 618 12.60 -19.81 -5.38
N GLU A 619 13.50 -19.06 -4.75
CA GLU A 619 13.62 -18.96 -3.29
C GLU A 619 14.06 -17.56 -2.84
N LEU A 620 13.44 -17.08 -1.77
CA LEU A 620 13.82 -15.87 -1.02
C LEU A 620 13.97 -16.25 0.46
N ALA A 621 15.14 -16.76 0.81
CA ALA A 621 15.42 -17.23 2.16
C ALA A 621 15.72 -16.10 3.16
N PHE A 622 15.24 -16.27 4.39
CA PHE A 622 15.55 -15.43 5.54
C PHE A 622 16.18 -16.27 6.65
N ASP A 623 17.52 -16.27 6.74
CA ASP A 623 18.20 -17.01 7.81
C ASP A 623 17.67 -16.62 9.21
N ARG A 624 17.41 -15.32 9.42
CA ARG A 624 16.85 -14.77 10.66
C ARG A 624 15.99 -13.52 10.40
N PHE A 625 14.75 -13.54 10.88
CA PHE A 625 13.89 -12.38 11.00
C PHE A 625 13.87 -11.94 12.47
N ASP A 626 14.78 -11.03 12.84
CA ASP A 626 14.89 -10.53 14.21
C ASP A 626 13.74 -9.57 14.54
N VAL A 627 12.98 -9.90 15.58
CA VAL A 627 11.85 -9.11 16.09
C VAL A 627 12.16 -8.59 17.49
N PRO A 628 11.91 -7.31 17.79
CA PRO A 628 12.17 -6.77 19.13
C PRO A 628 11.26 -7.40 20.20
N ALA A 629 11.77 -7.60 21.41
CA ALA A 629 10.96 -8.03 22.54
C ALA A 629 9.90 -6.96 22.88
N ASN A 630 8.69 -7.39 23.22
CA ASN A 630 7.69 -6.51 23.83
C ASN A 630 7.99 -6.37 25.34
N ASP A 631 7.19 -5.59 26.06
CA ASP A 631 7.48 -5.30 27.47
C ASP A 631 7.41 -6.55 28.36
N LEU A 632 6.51 -7.48 28.07
CA LEU A 632 6.47 -8.80 28.72
C LEU A 632 7.73 -9.61 28.42
N GLY A 633 8.16 -9.68 27.15
CA GLY A 633 9.38 -10.38 26.74
C GLY A 633 10.61 -9.84 27.47
N LYS A 634 10.69 -8.52 27.66
CA LYS A 634 11.78 -7.87 28.40
C LYS A 634 11.80 -8.23 29.89
N LEU A 635 10.69 -8.73 30.47
CA LEU A 635 10.59 -9.13 31.86
C LEU A 635 10.97 -10.59 32.09
N ILE A 636 11.05 -11.42 31.04
CA ILE A 636 11.39 -12.84 31.18
C ILE A 636 12.73 -13.00 31.92
N GLY A 637 12.72 -13.81 32.98
CA GLY A 637 13.87 -14.05 33.85
C GLY A 637 14.18 -12.94 34.84
N LYS A 638 13.39 -11.85 34.88
CA LYS A 638 13.54 -10.72 35.82
C LYS A 638 12.47 -10.77 36.91
N PRO A 639 12.69 -10.09 38.06
CA PRO A 639 11.69 -10.02 39.13
C PRO A 639 10.34 -9.50 38.63
N ALA A 640 9.27 -10.14 39.08
CA ALA A 640 7.91 -9.74 38.75
C ALA A 640 7.58 -8.35 39.33
N PRO A 641 7.01 -7.41 38.54
CA PRO A 641 6.59 -6.10 39.05
C PRO A 641 5.55 -6.21 40.17
N PRO A 642 5.56 -5.32 41.18
CA PRO A 642 4.59 -5.37 42.28
C PRO A 642 3.15 -5.08 41.80
N LEU A 643 2.16 -5.67 42.48
CA LEU A 643 0.75 -5.35 42.26
C LEU A 643 0.42 -4.00 42.91
N LYS A 644 0.08 -2.98 42.11
CA LYS A 644 -0.21 -1.62 42.58
C LYS A 644 -1.72 -1.33 42.57
N ASN A 645 -2.15 -0.38 43.41
CA ASN A 645 -3.50 0.20 43.42
C ASN A 645 -4.66 -0.77 43.73
N ILE A 646 -4.38 -1.88 44.42
CA ILE A 646 -5.39 -2.87 44.82
C ILE A 646 -6.39 -2.26 45.82
N LYS A 647 -7.69 -2.34 45.50
CA LYS A 647 -8.80 -1.78 46.31
C LYS A 647 -9.45 -2.78 47.26
N GLY A 648 -9.38 -4.07 46.93
CA GLY A 648 -9.94 -5.13 47.77
C GLY A 648 -9.33 -6.50 47.45
N TRP A 649 -9.42 -7.41 48.43
CA TRP A 649 -8.91 -8.77 48.34
C TRP A 649 -9.93 -9.77 48.89
N LYS A 650 -10.10 -10.90 48.20
CA LYS A 650 -10.75 -12.10 48.74
C LYS A 650 -9.68 -13.05 49.26
N GLY A 651 -9.68 -13.30 50.57
CA GLY A 651 -8.63 -14.03 51.29
C GLY A 651 -7.65 -13.08 52.00
N ASP A 652 -6.60 -13.62 52.61
CA ASP A 652 -5.60 -12.80 53.29
C ASP A 652 -4.85 -11.89 52.31
N PRO A 653 -4.58 -10.62 52.65
CA PRO A 653 -3.74 -9.75 51.85
C PRO A 653 -2.36 -10.37 51.66
N VAL A 654 -1.93 -10.52 50.40
CA VAL A 654 -0.63 -11.08 50.07
C VAL A 654 0.06 -10.28 48.98
N SER A 655 1.33 -9.95 49.22
CA SER A 655 2.25 -9.41 48.23
C SER A 655 2.92 -10.53 47.43
N LEU A 656 3.42 -10.23 46.23
CA LEU A 656 4.23 -11.18 45.46
C LEU A 656 5.50 -11.62 46.22
N THR A 657 5.97 -10.81 47.18
CA THR A 657 7.12 -11.15 48.03
C THR A 657 6.82 -12.32 48.96
N ASP A 658 5.60 -12.41 49.50
CA ASP A 658 5.19 -13.50 50.40
C ASP A 658 4.98 -14.82 49.65
N LEU A 659 5.08 -14.79 48.31
CA LEU A 659 4.93 -15.94 47.43
C LEU A 659 6.27 -16.50 46.94
N LYS A 660 7.40 -15.98 47.42
CA LYS A 660 8.71 -16.61 47.19
C LYS A 660 8.67 -18.08 47.65
N GLY A 661 9.13 -18.98 46.79
CA GLY A 661 9.07 -20.43 46.97
C GLY A 661 7.86 -21.09 46.31
N LYS A 662 6.85 -20.33 45.90
CA LYS A 662 5.69 -20.80 45.12
C LYS A 662 5.78 -20.36 43.66
N THR A 663 5.22 -21.17 42.77
CA THR A 663 4.98 -20.76 41.39
C THR A 663 3.65 -20.03 41.33
N VAL A 664 3.59 -18.83 40.75
CA VAL A 664 2.37 -18.01 40.74
C VAL A 664 1.85 -17.86 39.33
N LEU A 665 0.57 -18.15 39.12
CA LEU A 665 -0.16 -17.80 37.90
C LEU A 665 -0.95 -16.51 38.15
N LEU A 666 -0.47 -15.40 37.59
CA LEU A 666 -1.06 -14.07 37.70
C LEU A 666 -1.98 -13.79 36.51
N MET A 667 -3.22 -13.41 36.77
CA MET A 667 -4.27 -13.25 35.77
C MET A 667 -4.95 -11.89 35.88
N PHE A 668 -5.37 -11.29 34.77
CA PHE A 668 -6.05 -9.99 34.76
C PHE A 668 -7.43 -10.07 34.12
N TRP A 669 -8.52 -9.98 34.86
CA TRP A 669 -9.87 -10.00 34.28
C TRP A 669 -10.42 -8.61 34.13
N VAL A 670 -10.90 -8.28 32.95
CA VAL A 670 -11.50 -6.97 32.65
C VAL A 670 -12.99 -7.18 32.43
N ASP A 671 -13.83 -6.29 32.98
CA ASP A 671 -15.29 -6.32 32.80
C ASP A 671 -15.98 -7.58 33.27
N PHE A 672 -16.06 -7.75 34.58
CA PHE A 672 -16.91 -8.78 35.16
C PHE A 672 -18.41 -8.40 35.10
N HIS A 673 -18.89 -7.98 33.92
CA HIS A 673 -20.28 -7.57 33.68
C HIS A 673 -21.11 -8.63 32.97
N ALA A 674 -22.43 -8.47 33.07
CA ALA A 674 -23.52 -9.39 32.79
C ALA A 674 -23.69 -9.89 31.33
N LYS A 675 -22.61 -10.00 30.55
CA LYS A 675 -22.56 -10.74 29.28
C LYS A 675 -21.27 -11.56 29.21
N ILE A 676 -21.01 -12.33 30.25
CA ILE A 676 -20.14 -13.51 30.19
C ILE A 676 -20.75 -14.39 29.09
N GLY A 677 -20.23 -14.28 27.85
CA GLY A 677 -20.59 -15.22 26.80
C GLY A 677 -20.27 -16.64 27.28
N SER A 678 -20.90 -17.64 26.68
CA SER A 678 -20.67 -19.07 26.99
C SER A 678 -19.18 -19.46 27.16
N TYR A 679 -18.28 -18.76 26.46
CA TYR A 679 -16.82 -18.95 26.52
C TYR A 679 -16.15 -18.77 27.89
N SER A 680 -16.65 -17.93 28.80
CA SER A 680 -15.93 -17.64 30.07
C SER A 680 -16.35 -18.53 31.24
N ALA A 681 -17.53 -19.16 31.19
CA ALA A 681 -17.98 -20.07 32.25
C ALA A 681 -17.25 -21.43 32.21
N ASP A 682 -17.04 -21.98 31.01
CA ASP A 682 -16.28 -23.22 30.83
C ASP A 682 -14.81 -23.02 31.18
N TRP A 683 -14.25 -21.89 30.76
CA TRP A 683 -12.88 -21.54 31.08
C TRP A 683 -12.62 -21.33 32.60
N MET A 684 -13.62 -20.84 33.37
CA MET A 684 -13.52 -20.76 34.83
C MET A 684 -13.46 -22.15 35.50
N ALA A 685 -14.23 -23.11 35.01
CA ALA A 685 -14.15 -24.49 35.50
C ALA A 685 -12.76 -25.10 35.21
N GLN A 686 -12.23 -24.88 34.00
CA GLN A 686 -10.89 -25.31 33.62
C GLN A 686 -9.80 -24.75 34.54
N LEU A 687 -9.87 -23.47 34.88
CA LEU A 687 -8.91 -22.85 35.79
C LEU A 687 -9.00 -23.44 37.21
N HIS A 688 -10.20 -23.75 37.68
CA HIS A 688 -10.41 -24.40 38.97
C HIS A 688 -9.78 -25.80 38.99
N ASP A 689 -10.05 -26.62 37.98
CA ASP A 689 -9.48 -27.95 37.85
C ASP A 689 -7.95 -27.89 37.74
N PHE A 690 -7.43 -26.95 36.96
CA PHE A 690 -6.01 -26.68 36.83
C PHE A 690 -5.36 -26.33 38.18
N TYR A 691 -5.96 -25.40 38.95
CA TYR A 691 -5.44 -25.05 40.27
C TYR A 691 -5.40 -26.25 41.22
N ASN A 692 -6.49 -27.04 41.27
CA ASN A 692 -6.58 -28.21 42.12
C ASN A 692 -5.53 -29.27 41.78
N LEU A 693 -5.17 -29.42 40.51
CA LEU A 693 -4.16 -30.37 40.05
C LEU A 693 -2.74 -30.02 40.55
N TYR A 694 -2.42 -28.74 40.73
CA TYR A 694 -1.05 -28.28 41.00
C TYR A 694 -0.83 -27.57 42.33
N LYS A 695 -1.89 -27.23 43.08
CA LYS A 695 -1.77 -26.48 44.34
C LYS A 695 -0.82 -27.14 45.35
N ASP A 696 -0.88 -28.45 45.48
CA ASP A 696 -0.05 -29.22 46.43
C ASP A 696 1.43 -29.31 45.99
N ARG A 697 1.72 -28.88 44.76
CA ARG A 697 3.07 -28.78 44.19
C ARG A 697 3.64 -27.35 44.27
N GLY A 698 2.93 -26.47 44.96
CA GLY A 698 3.33 -25.09 45.19
C GLY A 698 2.86 -24.11 44.11
N LEU A 699 1.82 -24.45 43.34
CA LEU A 699 1.14 -23.48 42.48
C LEU A 699 0.20 -22.59 43.31
N GLU A 700 0.30 -21.28 43.12
CA GLU A 700 -0.65 -20.29 43.58
C GLU A 700 -1.30 -19.60 42.37
N VAL A 701 -2.58 -19.26 42.44
CA VAL A 701 -3.27 -18.48 41.41
C VAL A 701 -3.73 -17.15 42.01
N ILE A 702 -3.47 -16.06 41.29
CA ILE A 702 -3.96 -14.73 41.64
C ILE A 702 -4.74 -14.19 40.45
N VAL A 703 -6.02 -13.92 40.66
CA VAL A 703 -6.86 -13.22 39.69
C VAL A 703 -7.02 -11.76 40.09
N VAL A 704 -6.68 -10.86 39.20
CA VAL A 704 -6.80 -9.42 39.37
C VAL A 704 -7.97 -8.93 38.52
N VAL A 705 -9.08 -8.55 39.14
CA VAL A 705 -10.28 -8.05 38.46
C VAL A 705 -10.18 -6.54 38.31
N VAL A 706 -10.15 -6.07 37.07
CA VAL A 706 -10.21 -4.67 36.66
C VAL A 706 -11.66 -4.29 36.42
N ASP A 707 -12.20 -3.52 37.36
CA ASP A 707 -13.56 -3.03 37.34
C ASP A 707 -13.66 -1.67 36.62
N ARG A 708 -14.38 -1.64 35.49
CA ARG A 708 -14.47 -0.46 34.61
C ARG A 708 -15.58 0.50 35.00
N ASP A 709 -16.74 -0.02 35.42
CA ASP A 709 -17.89 0.81 35.77
C ASP A 709 -17.81 1.32 37.23
N LYS A 710 -16.78 0.91 37.96
CA LYS A 710 -16.53 1.25 39.37
C LYS A 710 -17.68 0.81 40.28
N THR A 711 -18.41 -0.24 39.90
CA THR A 711 -19.51 -0.80 40.70
C THR A 711 -19.06 -1.90 41.66
N ILE A 712 -17.81 -2.37 41.53
CA ILE A 712 -17.19 -3.39 42.37
C ILE A 712 -15.91 -2.81 42.99
N ASP A 713 -16.01 -2.41 44.25
CA ASP A 713 -14.90 -1.84 45.03
C ASP A 713 -14.41 -2.74 46.17
N THR A 714 -15.21 -3.75 46.54
CA THR A 714 -14.96 -4.66 47.67
C THR A 714 -15.12 -6.13 47.28
N ALA A 715 -14.46 -7.02 48.03
CA ALA A 715 -14.57 -8.47 47.82
C ALA A 715 -16.01 -8.99 47.98
N GLU A 716 -16.79 -8.38 48.87
CA GLU A 716 -18.21 -8.67 49.07
C GLU A 716 -19.07 -8.23 47.86
N GLY A 717 -18.80 -7.04 47.32
CA GLY A 717 -19.42 -6.56 46.08
C GLY A 717 -19.13 -7.49 44.91
N PHE A 718 -17.88 -7.95 44.79
CA PHE A 718 -17.49 -8.93 43.77
C PHE A 718 -18.22 -10.26 43.94
N ALA A 719 -18.26 -10.81 45.16
CA ALA A 719 -18.97 -12.05 45.46
C ALA A 719 -20.48 -11.95 45.15
N THR A 720 -21.09 -10.80 45.40
CA THR A 720 -22.48 -10.53 45.04
C THR A 720 -22.67 -10.56 43.53
N ARG A 721 -21.78 -9.90 42.77
CA ARG A 721 -21.83 -9.93 41.30
C ARG A 721 -21.67 -11.32 40.71
N VAL A 722 -20.78 -12.14 41.28
CA VAL A 722 -20.62 -13.56 40.89
C VAL A 722 -21.94 -14.32 41.02
N LYS A 723 -22.67 -14.14 42.13
CA LYS A 723 -23.98 -14.79 42.35
C LYS A 723 -25.04 -14.31 41.37
N GLU A 724 -25.06 -13.02 41.03
CA GLU A 724 -25.98 -12.46 40.02
C GLU A 724 -25.72 -13.03 38.62
N ASN A 725 -24.44 -13.13 38.23
CA ASN A 725 -24.05 -13.70 36.95
C ASN A 725 -24.37 -15.20 36.87
N ALA A 726 -24.19 -15.96 37.97
CA ALA A 726 -24.57 -17.39 38.03
C ALA A 726 -26.04 -17.62 37.66
N LYS A 727 -26.94 -16.77 38.19
CA LYS A 727 -28.37 -16.80 37.89
C LYS A 727 -28.64 -16.54 36.41
N THR A 728 -28.03 -15.49 35.86
CA THR A 728 -28.19 -15.11 34.44
C THR A 728 -27.74 -16.22 33.50
N LEU A 729 -26.66 -16.92 33.85
CA LEU A 729 -26.06 -17.99 33.04
C LEU A 729 -26.69 -19.37 33.28
N LYS A 730 -27.67 -19.49 34.18
CA LYS A 730 -28.27 -20.76 34.61
C LYS A 730 -27.23 -21.80 35.06
N ARG A 731 -26.17 -21.36 35.77
CA ARG A 731 -25.16 -22.25 36.37
C ARG A 731 -25.23 -22.21 37.90
N SER A 732 -24.72 -23.26 38.55
CA SER A 732 -24.57 -23.26 40.01
C SER A 732 -23.63 -22.13 40.44
N PRO A 733 -23.95 -21.35 41.50
CA PRO A 733 -23.03 -20.39 42.09
C PRO A 733 -21.67 -21.00 42.44
N ASP A 734 -21.65 -22.27 42.88
CA ASP A 734 -20.43 -22.98 43.26
C ASP A 734 -19.49 -23.21 42.06
N ALA A 735 -20.05 -23.36 40.85
CA ALA A 735 -19.28 -23.48 39.62
C ALA A 735 -18.55 -22.17 39.23
N LEU A 736 -18.91 -21.04 39.88
CA LEU A 736 -18.27 -19.74 39.71
C LEU A 736 -17.53 -19.29 40.99
N THR A 737 -17.35 -20.18 41.97
CA THR A 737 -16.55 -19.88 43.16
C THR A 737 -15.06 -20.06 42.87
N PHE A 738 -14.26 -19.19 43.46
CA PHE A 738 -12.80 -19.18 43.29
C PHE A 738 -12.14 -19.71 44.56
N PRO A 739 -11.41 -20.85 44.50
CA PRO A 739 -10.61 -21.37 45.62
C PRO A 739 -9.26 -20.65 45.78
N PHE A 740 -8.92 -19.79 44.82
CA PHE A 740 -7.69 -19.02 44.77
C PHE A 740 -7.95 -17.54 45.06
N ARG A 741 -6.87 -16.76 45.14
CA ARG A 741 -6.92 -15.35 45.56
C ARG A 741 -7.47 -14.46 44.45
N VAL A 742 -8.30 -13.49 44.86
CA VAL A 742 -8.86 -12.48 43.96
C VAL A 742 -8.55 -11.08 44.49
N ALA A 743 -7.92 -10.26 43.66
CA ALA A 743 -7.66 -8.84 43.88
C ALA A 743 -8.57 -7.98 43.02
N LEU A 744 -8.94 -6.80 43.52
CA LEU A 744 -9.78 -5.85 42.80
C LEU A 744 -8.99 -4.57 42.47
N LEU A 745 -9.06 -4.13 41.23
CA LEU A 745 -8.48 -2.89 40.72
C LEU A 745 -9.56 -2.04 40.05
N HIS A 746 -9.54 -0.72 40.30
CA HIS A 746 -10.31 0.22 39.49
C HIS A 746 -9.51 0.66 38.27
N ASN A 747 -10.20 0.84 37.14
CA ASN A 747 -9.57 1.35 35.93
C ASN A 747 -9.22 2.85 36.05
N ASP A 748 -8.03 3.25 35.58
CA ASP A 748 -7.64 4.66 35.44
C ASP A 748 -8.05 5.15 34.04
N PRO A 749 -8.88 6.22 33.92
CA PRO A 749 -9.31 6.74 32.62
C PRO A 749 -8.15 7.15 31.68
N LYS A 750 -6.94 7.35 32.18
CA LYS A 750 -5.75 7.70 31.37
C LYS A 750 -5.24 6.58 30.46
N PHE A 751 -5.63 5.32 30.69
CA PHE A 751 -5.13 4.16 29.93
C PHE A 751 -6.04 3.72 28.77
N ALA A 752 -6.91 4.63 28.28
CA ALA A 752 -7.69 4.41 27.06
C ALA A 752 -6.80 4.48 25.81
N GLY A 753 -6.43 3.34 25.25
CA GLY A 753 -5.51 3.29 24.09
C GLY A 753 -6.16 3.59 22.74
N ARG A 754 -5.28 3.74 21.74
CA ARG A 754 -5.55 4.39 20.44
C ARG A 754 -6.64 3.77 19.56
N ASN A 755 -7.24 2.63 19.87
CA ASN A 755 -8.33 2.00 19.08
C ASN A 755 -9.57 1.60 19.92
N GLY A 756 -9.74 2.16 21.12
CA GLY A 756 -10.89 1.83 21.99
C GLY A 756 -10.86 0.41 22.58
N LEU A 757 -9.76 -0.33 22.38
CA LEU A 757 -9.57 -1.72 22.82
C LEU A 757 -8.35 -1.94 23.72
N VAL A 758 -7.67 -0.88 24.17
CA VAL A 758 -6.70 -1.04 25.27
C VAL A 758 -7.46 -0.86 26.56
N VAL A 759 -7.58 -1.97 27.29
CA VAL A 759 -8.00 -1.96 28.68
C VAL A 759 -6.78 -2.30 29.50
N GLY A 760 -6.29 -1.34 30.29
CA GLY A 760 -5.14 -1.57 31.15
C GLY A 760 -5.21 -0.69 32.37
N CYS A 761 -4.92 -1.27 33.53
CA CYS A 761 -4.47 -0.51 34.68
C CYS A 761 -2.94 -0.43 34.67
N GLU A 762 -2.35 0.43 35.52
CA GLU A 762 -0.90 0.55 35.66
C GLU A 762 -0.22 -0.82 35.88
N THR A 763 -0.82 -1.68 36.71
CA THR A 763 -0.31 -3.04 36.97
C THR A 763 -0.30 -3.91 35.71
N MET A 764 -1.29 -3.84 34.83
CA MET A 764 -1.25 -4.59 33.56
C MET A 764 -0.17 -4.06 32.62
N ALA A 765 -0.02 -2.73 32.57
CA ALA A 765 0.99 -2.07 31.76
C ALA A 765 2.41 -2.43 32.21
N ASP A 766 2.66 -2.49 33.52
CA ASP A 766 3.94 -2.90 34.10
C ASP A 766 4.36 -4.31 33.67
N TYR A 767 3.39 -5.19 33.39
CA TYR A 767 3.63 -6.55 32.88
C TYR A 767 3.63 -6.64 31.34
N GLY A 768 3.38 -5.54 30.62
CA GLY A 768 3.29 -5.54 29.16
C GLY A 768 2.07 -6.30 28.62
N VAL A 769 1.03 -6.49 29.43
CA VAL A 769 -0.17 -7.25 29.06
C VAL A 769 -1.22 -6.29 28.50
N SER A 770 -1.52 -6.43 27.22
CA SER A 770 -2.49 -5.58 26.50
C SER A 770 -3.89 -6.22 26.38
N TYR A 771 -4.03 -7.50 26.75
CA TYR A 771 -5.28 -8.25 26.67
C TYR A 771 -5.49 -9.08 27.95
N PRO A 772 -6.68 -9.02 28.57
CA PRO A 772 -6.92 -9.58 29.92
C PRO A 772 -6.77 -11.11 30.02
N ILE A 773 -6.89 -11.84 28.92
CA ILE A 773 -7.09 -13.29 28.96
C ILE A 773 -5.77 -14.07 29.00
N PHE A 774 -4.62 -13.41 29.15
CA PHE A 774 -3.29 -14.02 29.02
C PHE A 774 -2.53 -14.04 30.37
N PRO A 775 -2.57 -15.17 31.12
CA PRO A 775 -1.90 -15.31 32.41
C PRO A 775 -0.39 -15.18 32.30
N VAL A 776 0.21 -14.47 33.25
CA VAL A 776 1.66 -14.43 33.45
C VAL A 776 2.07 -15.45 34.50
N LEU A 777 3.06 -16.28 34.19
CA LEU A 777 3.64 -17.26 35.09
C LEU A 777 4.88 -16.66 35.78
N ILE A 778 4.96 -16.81 37.09
CA ILE A 778 6.07 -16.37 37.93
C ILE A 778 6.66 -17.61 38.60
N ASP A 779 7.99 -17.77 38.53
CA ASP A 779 8.69 -18.92 39.10
C ASP A 779 8.82 -18.84 40.63
N LYS A 780 9.33 -19.92 41.24
CA LYS A 780 9.58 -20.01 42.69
C LYS A 780 10.56 -18.96 43.23
N LYS A 781 11.34 -18.30 42.37
CA LYS A 781 12.26 -17.21 42.77
C LYS A 781 11.58 -15.85 42.74
N GLY A 782 10.35 -15.75 42.23
CA GLY A 782 9.61 -14.51 42.04
C GLY A 782 9.93 -13.80 40.73
N ASN A 783 10.52 -14.50 39.75
CA ASN A 783 10.81 -13.95 38.43
C ASN A 783 9.72 -14.29 37.42
N VAL A 784 9.46 -13.41 36.46
CA VAL A 784 8.56 -13.69 35.34
C VAL A 784 9.15 -14.82 34.49
N ALA A 785 8.42 -15.93 34.40
CA ALA A 785 8.84 -17.12 33.66
C ALA A 785 8.24 -17.19 32.25
N GLY A 786 7.08 -16.57 32.01
CA GLY A 786 6.40 -16.58 30.71
C GLY A 786 4.91 -16.32 30.80
N GLN A 787 4.18 -16.72 29.75
CA GLN A 787 2.72 -16.84 29.74
C GLN A 787 2.30 -18.29 29.55
N MET A 788 1.09 -18.62 30.01
CA MET A 788 0.52 -19.97 29.91
C MET A 788 -1.00 -19.89 29.79
N TYR A 789 -1.60 -20.73 28.95
CA TYR A 789 -3.05 -20.84 28.83
C TYR A 789 -3.58 -22.03 29.63
N PRO A 790 -4.59 -21.83 30.49
CA PRO A 790 -5.22 -22.94 31.19
C PRO A 790 -6.20 -23.74 30.31
N ARG A 791 -6.13 -23.65 28.97
CA ARG A 791 -7.15 -24.26 28.09
C ARG A 791 -6.98 -25.78 28.05
N ASP A 792 -7.68 -26.38 29.01
CA ASP A 792 -7.89 -27.81 29.26
C ASP A 792 -6.63 -28.60 29.62
N VAL A 793 -6.82 -29.63 30.46
CA VAL A 793 -5.88 -30.68 30.84
C VAL A 793 -5.51 -31.56 29.63
N MET A 794 -5.08 -30.95 28.52
CA MET A 794 -4.76 -31.58 27.24
C MET A 794 -3.26 -31.91 27.14
N PRO A 795 -2.88 -33.01 26.46
CA PRO A 795 -1.50 -33.46 26.35
C PRO A 795 -0.74 -32.61 25.33
N THR A 796 -0.08 -31.53 25.77
CA THR A 796 0.71 -30.63 24.90
C THR A 796 1.92 -30.01 25.62
N GLU A 797 2.84 -29.42 24.85
CA GLU A 797 4.08 -28.72 25.26
C GLU A 797 3.92 -27.67 26.39
N GLU A 798 2.69 -27.25 26.70
CA GLU A 798 2.40 -26.33 27.81
C GLU A 798 2.50 -27.01 29.18
N HIS A 799 2.07 -28.27 29.28
CA HIS A 799 2.19 -29.08 30.49
C HIS A 799 3.66 -29.30 30.84
N ASP A 800 4.47 -29.74 29.87
CA ASP A 800 5.90 -30.00 30.06
C ASP A 800 6.66 -28.75 30.52
N PHE A 801 6.27 -27.58 30.04
CA PHE A 801 6.85 -26.31 30.48
C PHE A 801 6.51 -25.99 31.94
N LEU A 802 5.25 -26.17 32.33
CA LEU A 802 4.83 -25.96 33.71
C LEU A 802 5.48 -27.00 34.64
N GLU A 803 5.53 -28.27 34.23
CA GLU A 803 6.24 -29.34 34.93
C GLU A 803 7.70 -28.95 35.16
N LYS A 804 8.40 -28.46 34.12
CA LYS A 804 9.77 -27.97 34.23
C LYS A 804 9.91 -26.82 35.23
N ILE A 805 8.97 -25.87 35.26
CA ILE A 805 8.99 -24.74 36.20
C ILE A 805 8.66 -25.16 37.63
N LEU A 806 7.73 -26.09 37.81
CA LEU A 806 7.40 -26.67 39.11
C LEU A 806 8.52 -27.58 39.64
N GLY A 807 9.50 -27.93 38.79
CA GLY A 807 10.66 -28.76 39.11
C GLY A 807 10.37 -30.25 38.92
N GLY A 808 9.89 -30.63 37.73
CA GLY A 808 9.42 -31.98 37.36
C GLY A 808 10.34 -33.12 37.80
N LYS A 809 9.74 -34.31 37.97
CA LYS A 809 10.45 -35.55 38.33
C LYS A 809 11.46 -35.99 37.28
#